data_AF-A0A0U3HQ97-F1
#
_entry.id   AF-A0A0U3HQ97-F1
#
_cell.length_a   1.000
_cell.length_b   1.000
_cell.length_c   1.000
_cell.angle_alpha   90.00
_cell.angle_beta   90.00
_cell.angle_gamma   90.00
#
_symmetry.space_group_name_H-M   'P 1'
#
loop_
_entity.id
_entity.type
_entity.pdbx_description
1 polymer ?
#
loop_
_entity_poly.entity_id
_entity_poly.type
_entity_poly.pdbx_seq_one_letter_code
_entity_poly.pdbx_strand_id
1 'polypeptide(L)'
;MFKGFSLLTSGLIISAVLSGCGDSKDHRGALQKHLGVWQKTAYGEVLDISADRMQRYEFNTHACIKVAQRALPLSSDSEITQAQLRNTEQLQLTYAGEVYPHIYDPQTSLPGVCQSPLSVDTQANPTEVFEYFWHAFNDYYAFFALRDMDWQTQYNLYRPQIHDAMSDDALFETLTEMIAPLADGHVSVASTPGHPYFAMKDAPILRAARGTASYYLRYNMQLTDEQVFSELVLDSLQVTQRYLVPGSMGSFPAEQEEKTLLWGKTKDNIGVLVINNLARFSSDAKASETEHLDAANVLIDGIMAALADTEGLILDIRNNTGGDDAIALAIASRFNTSKRLAFNKQALNQAGQGVLLSQSLQTHPNAYTKPIYLLTSQLTISAGEILAMAMMHLPHVTLLGEATSGVLSDKRFFTLPNGWQISLSNEVYRDAQGTLYEQRGIQPDITVPAFSMHALESGRFESYDHALTLLGKDPNPQLTIGEFERQLRALQQQGNIPAVAVNIIHDGQSVYQQGFGHADEQGTAVNAHSRFYLGSVSKTLLGATLAQAVERQQVDLDAPVERYLNFSIDFGVPLAQPITLRQLITHTSGIMDRDAIYRCNYFVHTDGSSLYNRFSQESACEEPADTNLDRFFTAYLTQPGSHYHTDNFISRFALRNNEAAVYTNIGAALAAYVTEQASGQTLPELTQDYVFTPLAMQRSEWGIAQPTKPVVPRYIHHPDTQQLMPLPDYGNITYSEGGAISTAHDLGNFLIASMQQGKLNGEQRIPARAVAAMLAPQTDVPSISVERGFFWGLDGDKIYHSGEDPGVLTQVYGDMRHQRGFVLLTNADSGNDTSAQAYDDIAQLVLAFSYGIMKEPHTAP
;
A
#
# COMPACT_ATOMS: atom_id res chain seq x y z
N MET A 1 -7.03 35.91 2.96
CA MET A 1 -7.87 37.10 2.72
C MET A 1 -7.45 38.21 3.67
N PHE A 2 -7.18 39.42 3.16
CA PHE A 2 -6.72 40.61 3.89
C PHE A 2 -7.88 41.53 4.31
N LYS A 3 -7.64 42.33 5.38
CA LYS A 3 -8.39 43.49 5.93
C LYS A 3 -9.54 43.14 6.91
N GLY A 4 -9.74 43.82 8.04
CA GLY A 4 -9.13 45.03 8.60
C GLY A 4 -9.66 45.33 10.02
N PHE A 5 -8.93 46.18 10.73
CA PHE A 5 -9.13 46.65 12.12
C PHE A 5 -10.34 47.59 12.30
N SER A 6 -10.96 47.56 13.50
CA SER A 6 -11.44 48.77 14.22
C SER A 6 -11.72 48.49 15.71
N LEU A 7 -11.44 49.50 16.53
CA LEU A 7 -11.35 49.60 18.00
C LEU A 7 -12.69 49.77 18.78
N LEU A 8 -12.53 49.72 20.12
CA LEU A 8 -13.33 50.26 21.27
C LEU A 8 -14.06 49.14 22.08
N THR A 9 -14.04 49.02 23.41
CA THR A 9 -13.52 49.80 24.56
C THR A 9 -13.68 48.97 25.86
N SER A 10 -12.69 49.06 26.75
CA SER A 10 -12.79 49.22 28.22
C SER A 10 -13.56 48.23 29.12
N GLY A 11 -12.84 47.57 30.04
CA GLY A 11 -13.34 47.03 31.30
C GLY A 11 -12.20 46.57 32.24
N LEU A 12 -12.00 47.26 33.36
CA LEU A 12 -10.88 47.14 34.32
C LEU A 12 -10.89 45.86 35.20
N ILE A 13 -9.71 45.24 35.32
CA ILE A 13 -8.88 44.95 36.52
C ILE A 13 -9.57 44.45 37.81
N ILE A 14 -9.15 43.27 38.33
CA ILE A 14 -8.53 43.12 39.68
C ILE A 14 -7.46 42.00 39.64
N SER A 15 -6.22 42.40 39.95
CA SER A 15 -5.04 41.57 40.16
C SER A 15 -5.03 40.92 41.56
N ALA A 16 -4.44 39.73 41.67
CA ALA A 16 -3.88 39.24 42.93
C ALA A 16 -2.41 38.86 42.71
N VAL A 17 -1.51 39.63 43.32
CA VAL A 17 -0.07 39.37 43.43
C VAL A 17 0.24 39.14 44.91
N LEU A 18 0.92 38.03 45.23
CA LEU A 18 1.81 37.85 46.39
C LEU A 18 2.89 36.85 45.94
N SER A 19 4.04 37.30 45.42
CA SER A 19 5.26 37.77 46.11
C SER A 19 6.09 36.65 46.76
N GLY A 20 7.12 36.21 46.03
CA GLY A 20 8.36 35.66 46.59
C GLY A 20 9.52 36.58 46.16
N CYS A 21 10.19 37.19 47.14
CA CYS A 21 11.20 38.24 46.92
C CYS A 21 12.52 37.70 46.37
N GLY A 22 12.98 38.33 45.27
CA GLY A 22 14.36 38.40 44.79
C GLY A 22 14.49 39.63 43.88
N ASP A 23 15.44 40.50 44.17
CA ASP A 23 15.67 41.85 43.61
C ASP A 23 15.31 42.03 42.11
N SER A 24 14.34 42.91 41.79
CA SER A 24 13.74 43.09 40.45
C SER A 24 14.08 44.45 39.80
N LYS A 25 15.36 44.70 39.48
CA LYS A 25 15.76 45.93 38.75
C LYS A 25 15.95 45.76 37.24
N ASP A 26 15.72 44.56 36.69
CA ASP A 26 15.84 44.29 35.26
C ASP A 26 14.47 44.00 34.63
N HIS A 27 13.93 44.99 33.90
CA HIS A 27 12.64 44.91 33.21
C HIS A 27 12.72 44.27 31.81
N ARG A 28 13.89 43.79 31.39
CA ARG A 28 14.07 43.11 30.09
C ARG A 28 13.35 41.76 30.08
N GLY A 29 12.70 41.43 28.96
CA GLY A 29 12.13 40.11 28.70
C GLY A 29 13.20 39.01 28.67
N ALA A 30 12.80 37.73 28.75
CA ALA A 30 13.71 36.59 28.90
C ALA A 30 14.84 36.57 27.84
N LEU A 31 14.52 36.75 26.55
CA LEU A 31 15.53 36.84 25.48
C LEU A 31 16.39 38.11 25.52
N GLN A 32 15.84 39.25 25.96
CA GLN A 32 16.57 40.53 26.04
C GLN A 32 17.70 40.50 27.10
N LYS A 33 17.71 39.48 27.96
CA LYS A 33 18.81 39.21 28.90
C LYS A 33 19.99 38.46 28.26
N HIS A 34 19.79 37.91 27.05
CA HIS A 34 20.74 37.04 26.35
C HIS A 34 21.15 37.65 24.99
N LEU A 35 21.53 38.93 24.99
CA LEU A 35 22.01 39.62 23.79
C LEU A 35 23.29 38.98 23.25
N GLY A 36 23.44 38.98 21.93
CA GLY A 36 24.62 38.45 21.25
C GLY A 36 24.29 37.50 20.11
N VAL A 37 25.32 36.85 19.59
CA VAL A 37 25.24 35.88 18.49
C VAL A 37 25.28 34.47 19.06
N TRP A 38 24.33 33.63 18.67
CA TRP A 38 24.11 32.30 19.22
C TRP A 38 23.92 31.28 18.10
N GLN A 39 24.82 30.31 17.98
CA GLN A 39 24.79 29.32 16.90
C GLN A 39 24.25 27.98 17.40
N LYS A 40 23.33 27.37 16.64
CA LYS A 40 22.87 26.00 16.90
C LYS A 40 23.82 25.03 16.21
N THR A 41 24.71 24.41 16.98
CA THR A 41 25.75 23.51 16.47
C THR A 41 25.13 22.35 15.67
N ALA A 42 25.62 22.11 14.45
CA ALA A 42 25.18 21.09 13.49
C ALA A 42 23.81 21.34 12.78
N TYR A 43 23.21 22.52 12.92
CA TYR A 43 21.94 22.84 12.24
C TYR A 43 22.05 23.89 11.14
N GLY A 44 23.19 24.56 10.99
CA GLY A 44 23.31 25.68 10.05
C GLY A 44 22.38 26.83 10.40
N GLU A 45 22.20 27.10 11.68
CA GLU A 45 21.35 28.16 12.21
C GLU A 45 22.14 29.06 13.17
N VAL A 46 21.93 30.37 13.05
CA VAL A 46 22.45 31.34 14.00
C VAL A 46 21.40 32.41 14.32
N LEU A 47 21.31 32.79 15.58
CA LEU A 47 20.49 33.89 16.09
C LEU A 47 21.38 35.10 16.40
N ASP A 48 20.97 36.28 15.95
CA ASP A 48 21.52 37.57 16.37
C ASP A 48 20.47 38.31 17.22
N ILE A 49 20.71 38.40 18.52
CA ILE A 49 19.79 38.98 19.50
C ILE A 49 20.30 40.36 19.90
N SER A 50 19.57 41.40 19.50
CA SER A 50 19.75 42.77 19.95
C SER A 50 18.71 43.17 21.00
N ALA A 51 18.77 44.41 21.48
CA ALA A 51 17.84 44.91 22.48
C ALA A 51 16.37 44.91 22.01
N ASP A 52 16.14 45.05 20.70
CA ASP A 52 14.85 45.30 20.07
C ASP A 52 14.44 44.24 19.03
N ARG A 53 15.33 43.31 18.66
CA ARG A 53 15.02 42.23 17.72
C ARG A 53 15.82 40.96 17.96
N MET A 54 15.29 39.85 17.45
CA MET A 54 15.99 38.59 17.22
C MET A 54 15.94 38.28 15.72
N GLN A 55 17.10 38.23 15.07
CA GLN A 55 17.22 37.83 13.67
C GLN A 55 17.74 36.39 13.59
N ARG A 56 17.04 35.54 12.84
CA ARG A 56 17.46 34.17 12.51
C ARG A 56 18.09 34.13 11.12
N TYR A 57 19.18 33.39 11.01
CA TYR A 57 19.87 33.11 9.76
C TYR A 57 20.00 31.61 9.55
N GLU A 58 19.93 31.21 8.29
CA GLU A 58 20.26 29.85 7.83
C GLU A 58 21.53 29.93 6.98
N PHE A 59 22.46 29.00 7.15
CA PHE A 59 23.73 29.05 6.44
C PHE A 59 24.32 27.67 6.20
N ASN A 60 25.12 27.57 5.15
CA ASN A 60 26.00 26.44 4.84
C ASN A 60 27.41 26.98 4.51
N THR A 61 28.29 26.12 4.04
CA THR A 61 29.66 26.48 3.64
C THR A 61 29.72 27.42 2.44
N HIS A 62 28.65 27.51 1.63
CA HIS A 62 28.58 28.35 0.44
C HIS A 62 28.07 29.77 0.75
N ALA A 63 26.90 29.89 1.39
CA ALA A 63 26.27 31.18 1.64
C ALA A 63 25.34 31.15 2.88
N CYS A 64 24.71 32.30 3.16
CA CYS A 64 23.80 32.50 4.28
C CYS A 64 22.57 33.30 3.86
N ILE A 65 21.41 33.01 4.44
CA ILE A 65 20.13 33.67 4.15
C ILE A 65 19.53 34.21 5.45
N LYS A 66 18.96 35.41 5.39
CA LYS A 66 18.12 35.97 6.47
C LYS A 66 16.71 35.44 6.34
N VAL A 67 16.25 34.66 7.31
CA VAL A 67 14.97 33.91 7.19
C VAL A 67 13.84 34.43 8.06
N ALA A 68 14.13 34.97 9.25
CA ALA A 68 13.08 35.52 10.12
C ALA A 68 13.60 36.61 11.05
N GLN A 69 12.79 37.64 11.29
CA GLN A 69 13.06 38.67 12.29
C GLN A 69 11.86 38.77 13.25
N ARG A 70 12.11 38.64 14.55
CA ARG A 70 11.10 38.88 15.60
C ARG A 70 11.46 40.14 16.38
N ALA A 71 10.48 40.98 16.69
CA ALA A 71 10.67 42.15 17.56
C ALA A 71 10.77 41.71 19.04
N LEU A 72 11.48 42.49 19.86
CA LEU A 72 11.61 42.29 21.30
C LEU A 72 11.06 43.49 22.10
N PRO A 73 10.39 43.27 23.25
CA PRO A 73 10.13 41.97 23.89
C PRO A 73 9.19 41.10 23.06
N LEU A 74 9.30 39.78 23.23
CA LEU A 74 8.38 38.84 22.58
C LEU A 74 6.94 39.16 23.00
N SER A 75 6.02 39.01 22.06
CA SER A 75 4.59 39.10 22.34
C SER A 75 4.15 37.95 23.25
N SER A 76 3.03 38.14 23.97
CA SER A 76 2.52 37.17 24.94
C SER A 76 2.06 35.84 24.32
N ASP A 77 1.82 35.83 23.01
CA ASP A 77 1.47 34.68 22.19
C ASP A 77 2.70 34.00 21.56
N SER A 78 3.92 34.34 21.98
CA SER A 78 5.12 33.70 21.45
C SER A 78 5.22 32.23 21.87
N GLU A 79 5.61 31.38 20.92
CA GLU A 79 5.89 29.96 21.16
C GLU A 79 7.10 29.71 22.08
N ILE A 80 8.02 30.68 22.23
CA ILE A 80 9.17 30.55 23.13
C ILE A 80 8.67 30.78 24.56
N THR A 81 8.53 29.69 25.31
CA THR A 81 8.03 29.69 26.68
C THR A 81 9.11 29.99 27.71
N GLN A 82 10.36 29.64 27.39
CA GLN A 82 11.50 29.83 28.28
C GLN A 82 12.77 30.16 27.50
N ALA A 83 13.55 31.10 28.02
CA ALA A 83 14.92 31.38 27.59
C ALA A 83 15.82 31.49 28.82
N GLN A 84 16.89 30.70 28.87
CA GLN A 84 17.81 30.67 30.01
C GLN A 84 19.21 30.17 29.61
N LEU A 85 20.22 30.38 30.46
CA LEU A 85 21.54 29.81 30.25
C LEU A 85 21.65 28.40 30.83
N ARG A 86 22.11 27.45 30.01
CA ARG A 86 22.56 26.11 30.39
C ARG A 86 24.06 26.14 30.63
N ASN A 87 24.51 25.55 31.74
CA ASN A 87 25.93 25.45 32.12
C ASN A 87 26.68 26.79 32.05
N THR A 88 26.02 27.90 32.42
CA THR A 88 26.53 29.29 32.45
C THR A 88 26.93 29.92 31.11
N GLU A 89 26.96 29.17 29.99
CA GLU A 89 27.46 29.70 28.71
C GLU A 89 26.56 29.43 27.51
N GLN A 90 25.74 28.37 27.51
CA GLN A 90 24.89 28.02 26.36
C GLN A 90 23.48 28.61 26.52
N LEU A 91 22.92 29.21 25.47
CA LEU A 91 21.53 29.65 25.48
C LEU A 91 20.61 28.45 25.23
N GLN A 92 19.67 28.22 26.14
CA GLN A 92 18.62 27.23 26.01
C GLN A 92 17.29 27.93 25.78
N LEU A 93 16.63 27.61 24.67
CA LEU A 93 15.27 28.03 24.35
C LEU A 93 14.34 26.81 24.44
N THR A 94 13.19 26.98 25.08
CA THR A 94 12.11 25.98 25.11
C THR A 94 10.92 26.54 24.37
N TYR A 95 10.34 25.73 23.48
CA TYR A 95 9.12 26.07 22.76
C TYR A 95 7.92 25.38 23.41
N ALA A 96 6.73 25.96 23.23
CA ALA A 96 5.48 25.44 23.76
C ALA A 96 5.09 24.18 22.96
N GLY A 97 5.02 23.02 23.60
CA GLY A 97 4.66 21.74 22.95
C GLY A 97 5.84 20.81 22.75
N GLU A 98 7.02 21.35 22.40
CA GLU A 98 8.23 20.55 22.19
C GLU A 98 8.73 19.86 23.47
N VAL A 99 9.18 18.60 23.33
CA VAL A 99 9.75 17.80 24.44
C VAL A 99 11.23 18.05 24.69
N TYR A 100 11.94 18.68 23.77
CA TYR A 100 13.38 18.96 23.90
C TYR A 100 13.68 20.44 23.69
N PRO A 101 14.64 21.00 24.44
CA PRO A 101 15.02 22.39 24.26
C PRO A 101 15.99 22.57 23.08
N HIS A 102 15.98 23.76 22.51
CA HIS A 102 16.95 24.22 21.53
C HIS A 102 18.18 24.81 22.24
N ILE A 103 19.36 24.31 21.93
CA ILE A 103 20.61 24.69 22.60
C ILE A 103 21.53 25.39 21.61
N TYR A 104 21.99 26.58 21.98
CA TYR A 104 22.85 27.43 21.18
C TYR A 104 24.14 27.76 21.92
N ASP A 105 25.24 27.69 21.18
CA ASP A 105 26.58 28.04 21.65
C ASP A 105 26.87 29.53 21.35
N PRO A 106 27.46 30.28 22.29
CA PRO A 106 27.76 31.69 22.10
C PRO A 106 28.84 31.87 21.02
N GLN A 107 28.67 32.88 20.18
CA GLN A 107 29.63 33.26 19.13
C GLN A 107 30.11 34.69 19.33
N THR A 108 31.37 34.96 18.96
CA THR A 108 31.94 36.32 19.02
C THR A 108 31.39 37.23 17.93
N SER A 109 30.96 36.66 16.81
CA SER A 109 30.41 37.37 15.65
C SER A 109 29.57 36.41 14.81
N LEU A 110 28.81 36.95 13.86
CA LEU A 110 28.17 36.13 12.83
C LEU A 110 29.21 35.28 12.06
N PRO A 111 28.85 34.07 11.61
CA PRO A 111 29.65 33.30 10.67
C PRO A 111 30.04 34.16 9.46
N GLY A 112 31.23 33.94 8.89
CA GLY A 112 31.75 34.77 7.78
C GLY A 112 30.77 34.90 6.61
N VAL A 113 30.17 33.78 6.20
CA VAL A 113 29.13 33.73 5.15
C VAL A 113 27.88 34.54 5.49
N CYS A 114 27.58 34.76 6.77
CA CYS A 114 26.42 35.55 7.24
C CYS A 114 26.71 37.04 7.41
N GLN A 115 27.93 37.51 7.16
CA GLN A 115 28.24 38.94 7.16
C GLN A 115 27.66 39.64 5.92
N SER A 116 27.42 38.90 4.84
CA SER A 116 26.78 39.38 3.60
C SER A 116 25.77 38.34 3.11
N PRO A 117 24.62 38.22 3.80
CA PRO A 117 23.63 37.20 3.49
C PRO A 117 22.91 37.51 2.18
N LEU A 118 22.57 36.45 1.45
CA LEU A 118 21.71 36.50 0.28
C LEU A 118 20.31 36.99 0.68
N SER A 119 19.69 37.73 -0.23
CA SER A 119 18.27 38.06 -0.13
C SER A 119 17.47 36.94 -0.78
N VAL A 120 16.32 36.61 -0.21
CA VAL A 120 15.36 35.74 -0.90
C VAL A 120 14.72 36.54 -2.03
N ASP A 121 14.90 36.09 -3.25
CA ASP A 121 14.38 36.71 -4.47
C ASP A 121 13.83 35.62 -5.38
N THR A 122 12.53 35.68 -5.73
CA THR A 122 11.90 34.69 -6.61
C THR A 122 12.49 34.66 -8.02
N GLN A 123 13.42 35.56 -8.36
CA GLN A 123 14.18 35.59 -9.61
C GLN A 123 15.66 35.24 -9.41
N ALA A 124 16.05 34.69 -8.25
CA ALA A 124 17.38 34.15 -8.03
C ALA A 124 17.73 33.13 -9.13
N ASN A 125 18.94 33.22 -9.67
CA ASN A 125 19.31 32.40 -10.82
C ASN A 125 19.43 30.90 -10.43
N PRO A 126 19.10 29.98 -11.34
CA PRO A 126 19.19 28.53 -11.11
C PRO A 126 20.53 28.04 -10.55
N THR A 127 21.65 28.63 -10.97
CA THR A 127 22.98 28.25 -10.45
C THR A 127 23.11 28.55 -8.95
N GLU A 128 22.72 29.74 -8.49
CA GLU A 128 22.78 30.12 -7.07
C GLU A 128 21.88 29.24 -6.20
N VAL A 129 20.69 28.90 -6.72
CA VAL A 129 19.77 27.97 -6.05
C VAL A 129 20.40 26.59 -5.90
N PHE A 130 20.98 26.05 -6.98
CA PHE A 130 21.62 24.73 -6.98
C PHE A 130 22.83 24.66 -6.04
N GLU A 131 23.72 25.65 -6.05
CA GLU A 131 24.91 25.64 -5.17
C GLU A 131 24.49 25.68 -3.70
N TYR A 132 23.54 26.56 -3.34
CA TYR A 132 23.04 26.60 -1.96
C TYR A 132 22.36 25.28 -1.56
N PHE A 133 21.52 24.72 -2.45
CA PHE A 133 20.88 23.43 -2.26
C PHE A 133 21.89 22.32 -1.98
N TRP A 134 22.87 22.16 -2.86
CA TRP A 134 23.87 21.09 -2.76
C TRP A 134 24.65 21.17 -1.45
N HIS A 135 25.11 22.37 -1.10
CA HIS A 135 25.89 22.61 0.11
C HIS A 135 25.06 22.41 1.39
N ALA A 136 23.77 22.73 1.38
CA ALA A 136 22.89 22.43 2.53
C ALA A 136 22.84 20.92 2.82
N PHE A 137 22.70 20.08 1.79
CA PHE A 137 22.76 18.63 1.94
C PHE A 137 24.16 18.15 2.36
N ASN A 138 25.21 18.63 1.67
CA ASN A 138 26.59 18.23 1.95
C ASN A 138 27.02 18.50 3.40
N ASP A 139 26.53 19.59 3.98
CA ASP A 139 26.99 20.03 5.29
C ASP A 139 26.17 19.46 6.45
N TYR A 140 24.88 19.14 6.22
CA TYR A 140 23.94 18.85 7.29
C TYR A 140 23.16 17.53 7.16
N TYR A 141 23.17 16.86 6.00
CA TYR A 141 22.51 15.56 5.89
C TYR A 141 23.33 14.48 6.59
N ALA A 142 22.73 13.77 7.55
CA ALA A 142 23.46 12.87 8.45
C ALA A 142 23.70 11.46 7.88
N PHE A 143 23.03 11.08 6.79
CA PHE A 143 22.84 9.66 6.44
C PHE A 143 23.41 9.23 5.08
N PHE A 144 24.29 10.02 4.46
CA PHE A 144 24.93 9.62 3.19
C PHE A 144 25.62 8.26 3.29
N ALA A 145 26.47 8.06 4.30
CA ALA A 145 27.19 6.80 4.50
C ALA A 145 26.25 5.63 4.82
N LEU A 146 25.13 5.88 5.53
CA LEU A 146 24.13 4.87 5.84
C LEU A 146 23.40 4.42 4.56
N ARG A 147 23.14 5.35 3.65
CA ARG A 147 22.41 5.14 2.41
C ARG A 147 23.28 4.83 1.19
N ASP A 148 24.56 4.51 1.42
CA ASP A 148 25.56 4.22 0.37
C ASP A 148 25.59 5.29 -0.74
N MET A 149 25.49 6.56 -0.33
CA MET A 149 25.39 7.69 -1.25
C MET A 149 26.66 8.53 -1.26
N ASP A 150 27.33 8.59 -2.41
CA ASP A 150 28.39 9.57 -2.66
C ASP A 150 27.78 10.88 -3.20
N TRP A 151 27.59 11.84 -2.29
CA TRP A 151 27.00 13.13 -2.63
C TRP A 151 27.85 13.99 -3.58
N GLN A 152 29.17 13.77 -3.61
CA GLN A 152 30.04 14.47 -4.54
C GLN A 152 29.86 13.92 -5.96
N THR A 153 29.63 12.61 -6.09
CA THR A 153 29.27 12.01 -7.39
C THR A 153 27.93 12.56 -7.91
N GLN A 154 26.94 12.79 -7.03
CA GLN A 154 25.71 13.47 -7.40
C GLN A 154 25.95 14.90 -7.91
N TYR A 155 26.81 15.69 -7.24
CA TYR A 155 27.21 17.02 -7.74
C TYR A 155 27.76 16.94 -9.16
N ASN A 156 28.70 16.03 -9.40
CA ASN A 156 29.40 15.90 -10.68
C ASN A 156 28.45 15.48 -11.81
N LEU A 157 27.38 14.74 -11.49
CA LEU A 157 26.34 14.33 -12.42
C LEU A 157 25.39 15.48 -12.78
N TYR A 158 24.91 16.23 -11.78
CA TYR A 158 23.85 17.22 -11.98
C TYR A 158 24.34 18.64 -12.25
N ARG A 159 25.46 19.06 -11.66
CA ARG A 159 25.98 20.42 -11.83
C ARG A 159 26.15 20.84 -13.30
N PRO A 160 26.65 20.00 -14.23
CA PRO A 160 26.80 20.37 -15.64
C PRO A 160 25.46 20.60 -16.38
N GLN A 161 24.35 20.11 -15.83
CA GLN A 161 23.01 20.26 -16.40
C GLN A 161 22.40 21.62 -16.00
N ILE A 162 22.89 22.23 -14.93
CA ILE A 162 22.39 23.51 -14.39
C ILE A 162 22.93 24.70 -15.17
N HIS A 163 22.01 25.52 -15.69
CA HIS A 163 22.32 26.80 -16.33
C HIS A 163 21.26 27.87 -16.04
N ASP A 164 21.65 29.15 -16.03
CA ASP A 164 20.77 30.25 -15.60
C ASP A 164 19.56 30.51 -16.52
N ALA A 165 19.55 29.92 -17.71
CA ALA A 165 18.42 29.98 -18.65
C ALA A 165 17.36 28.87 -18.46
N MET A 166 17.52 27.98 -17.47
CA MET A 166 16.52 26.94 -17.17
C MET A 166 15.22 27.54 -16.63
N SER A 167 14.09 26.88 -16.88
CA SER A 167 12.83 27.20 -16.18
C SER A 167 12.84 26.68 -14.76
N ASP A 168 11.95 27.23 -13.93
CA ASP A 168 11.68 26.72 -12.58
C ASP A 168 11.27 25.24 -12.61
N ASP A 169 10.43 24.82 -13.57
CA ASP A 169 10.02 23.41 -13.70
C ASP A 169 11.23 22.50 -13.97
N ALA A 170 12.11 22.88 -14.91
CA ALA A 170 13.30 22.08 -15.22
C ALA A 170 14.29 22.03 -14.05
N LEU A 171 14.43 23.15 -13.32
CA LEU A 171 15.25 23.18 -12.10
C LEU A 171 14.63 22.27 -11.03
N PHE A 172 13.33 22.35 -10.80
CA PHE A 172 12.61 21.52 -9.84
C PHE A 172 12.80 20.03 -10.14
N GLU A 173 12.56 19.61 -11.38
CA GLU A 173 12.77 18.23 -11.84
C GLU A 173 14.22 17.77 -11.61
N THR A 174 15.19 18.61 -11.95
CA THR A 174 16.61 18.28 -11.75
C THR A 174 16.95 18.10 -10.27
N LEU A 175 16.45 18.97 -9.39
CA LEU A 175 16.68 18.87 -7.95
C LEU A 175 16.00 17.65 -7.34
N THR A 176 14.78 17.30 -7.77
CA THR A 176 14.05 16.14 -7.25
C THR A 176 14.68 14.82 -7.72
N GLU A 177 15.11 14.71 -8.97
CA GLU A 177 15.88 13.56 -9.47
C GLU A 177 17.17 13.34 -8.67
N MET A 178 17.86 14.42 -8.29
CA MET A 178 19.10 14.36 -7.53
C MET A 178 18.92 13.80 -6.11
N ILE A 179 17.78 14.05 -5.45
CA ILE A 179 17.52 13.55 -4.09
C ILE A 179 16.74 12.24 -4.06
N ALA A 180 16.07 11.85 -5.15
CA ALA A 180 15.26 10.64 -5.20
C ALA A 180 16.01 9.37 -4.72
N PRO A 181 17.29 9.15 -5.07
CA PRO A 181 18.04 7.98 -4.61
C PRO A 181 18.28 7.93 -3.10
N LEU A 182 18.08 9.02 -2.37
CA LEU A 182 18.21 9.02 -0.91
C LEU A 182 17.12 8.15 -0.25
N ALA A 183 15.94 8.00 -0.86
CA ALA A 183 14.84 7.19 -0.31
C ALA A 183 14.56 7.50 1.19
N ASP A 184 14.50 8.79 1.50
CA ASP A 184 14.29 9.37 2.83
C ASP A 184 13.02 10.26 2.80
N GLY A 185 11.96 9.84 3.48
CA GLY A 185 10.67 10.56 3.47
C GLY A 185 10.70 11.95 4.12
N HIS A 186 11.79 12.31 4.79
CA HIS A 186 12.03 13.65 5.33
C HIS A 186 12.94 14.52 4.47
N VAL A 187 13.37 13.99 3.32
CA VAL A 187 14.04 14.75 2.29
C VAL A 187 13.01 15.25 1.28
N SER A 188 12.93 16.57 1.10
CA SER A 188 11.92 17.17 0.21
C SER A 188 12.41 18.42 -0.52
N VAL A 189 11.76 18.74 -1.65
CA VAL A 189 11.84 20.04 -2.34
C VAL A 189 10.41 20.56 -2.53
N ALA A 190 10.16 21.81 -2.14
CA ALA A 190 8.86 22.45 -2.24
C ALA A 190 8.98 23.82 -2.94
N SER A 191 8.35 23.95 -4.12
CA SER A 191 8.26 25.20 -4.88
C SER A 191 7.02 26.01 -4.48
N THR A 192 7.00 27.30 -4.82
CA THR A 192 5.84 28.18 -4.60
C THR A 192 5.42 28.84 -5.92
N PRO A 193 4.19 28.63 -6.46
CA PRO A 193 3.15 27.71 -5.99
C PRO A 193 3.31 26.29 -6.59
N GLY A 194 3.61 25.29 -5.75
CA GLY A 194 3.69 23.89 -6.16
C GLY A 194 3.48 22.91 -5.00
N HIS A 195 3.28 21.62 -5.32
CA HIS A 195 3.23 20.55 -4.32
C HIS A 195 4.65 20.12 -3.94
N PRO A 196 4.90 19.74 -2.66
CA PRO A 196 6.19 19.22 -2.25
C PRO A 196 6.48 17.86 -2.91
N TYR A 197 7.71 17.67 -3.39
CA TYR A 197 8.24 16.35 -3.69
C TYR A 197 8.93 15.79 -2.44
N PHE A 198 8.63 14.55 -2.07
CA PHE A 198 9.31 13.81 -1.01
C PHE A 198 10.05 12.63 -1.61
N ALA A 199 11.31 12.40 -1.21
CA ALA A 199 12.09 11.25 -1.63
C ALA A 199 11.65 9.97 -0.89
N MET A 200 10.37 9.61 -1.00
CA MET A 200 9.78 8.50 -0.25
C MET A 200 10.45 7.17 -0.60
N LYS A 201 10.67 6.34 0.43
CA LYS A 201 11.06 4.95 0.27
C LYS A 201 9.89 4.16 -0.33
N ASP A 202 10.19 3.21 -1.20
CA ASP A 202 9.18 2.31 -1.73
C ASP A 202 8.55 1.46 -0.62
N ALA A 203 7.23 1.25 -0.68
CA ALA A 203 6.47 0.51 0.34
C ALA A 203 5.37 -0.35 -0.31
N PRO A 204 5.01 -1.51 0.28
CA PRO A 204 3.99 -2.42 -0.29
C PRO A 204 2.67 -1.73 -0.67
N ILE A 205 2.12 -0.87 0.21
CA ILE A 205 0.89 -0.12 -0.06
C ILE A 205 1.04 0.93 -1.18
N LEU A 206 2.20 1.58 -1.32
CA LEU A 206 2.46 2.52 -2.42
C LEU A 206 2.63 1.79 -3.75
N ARG A 207 3.20 0.58 -3.73
CA ARG A 207 3.19 -0.33 -4.90
C ARG A 207 1.76 -0.76 -5.23
N ALA A 208 0.97 -1.15 -4.24
CA ALA A 208 -0.43 -1.49 -4.44
C ALA A 208 -1.23 -0.32 -5.05
N ALA A 209 -1.04 0.90 -4.54
CA ALA A 209 -1.69 2.10 -5.08
C ALA A 209 -1.34 2.34 -6.56
N ARG A 210 -0.05 2.30 -6.92
CA ARG A 210 0.41 2.40 -8.32
C ARG A 210 -0.14 1.28 -9.22
N GLY A 211 -0.15 0.07 -8.69
CA GLY A 211 -0.67 -1.10 -9.39
C GLY A 211 -2.17 -1.02 -9.66
N THR A 212 -2.93 -0.54 -8.68
CA THR A 212 -4.37 -0.28 -8.80
C THR A 212 -4.64 0.91 -9.73
N ALA A 213 -3.88 2.00 -9.65
CA ALA A 213 -3.98 3.12 -10.61
C ALA A 213 -3.75 2.64 -12.05
N SER A 214 -2.73 1.81 -12.27
CA SER A 214 -2.44 1.16 -13.55
C SER A 214 -3.58 0.26 -14.03
N TYR A 215 -4.19 -0.50 -13.11
CA TYR A 215 -5.33 -1.35 -13.42
C TYR A 215 -6.50 -0.55 -14.02
N TYR A 216 -6.80 0.63 -13.47
CA TYR A 216 -7.90 1.47 -13.95
C TYR A 216 -7.71 2.08 -15.35
N LEU A 217 -6.49 2.06 -15.90
CA LEU A 217 -6.23 2.44 -17.29
C LEU A 217 -7.00 1.58 -18.30
N ARG A 218 -7.33 0.32 -17.94
CA ARG A 218 -8.17 -0.55 -18.78
C ARG A 218 -9.58 0.00 -18.98
N TYR A 219 -10.08 0.74 -17.99
CA TYR A 219 -11.39 1.41 -18.01
C TYR A 219 -11.30 2.85 -18.52
N ASN A 220 -10.16 3.25 -19.09
CA ASN A 220 -9.89 4.61 -19.56
C ASN A 220 -9.94 5.68 -18.44
N MET A 221 -9.61 5.28 -17.21
CA MET A 221 -9.51 6.15 -16.04
C MET A 221 -8.04 6.34 -15.66
N GLN A 222 -7.59 7.60 -15.59
CA GLN A 222 -6.24 7.96 -15.15
C GLN A 222 -6.32 8.50 -13.71
N LEU A 223 -6.14 7.60 -12.74
CA LEU A 223 -6.08 7.93 -11.31
C LEU A 223 -4.64 8.25 -10.91
N THR A 224 -4.46 9.15 -9.95
CA THR A 224 -3.14 9.36 -9.33
C THR A 224 -2.88 8.35 -8.22
N ASP A 225 -1.61 8.05 -7.95
CA ASP A 225 -1.21 7.19 -6.83
C ASP A 225 -1.79 7.67 -5.49
N GLU A 226 -1.85 8.99 -5.29
CA GLU A 226 -2.39 9.62 -4.09
C GLU A 226 -3.89 9.39 -3.90
N GLN A 227 -4.67 9.46 -4.99
CA GLN A 227 -6.11 9.18 -4.96
C GLN A 227 -6.36 7.74 -4.51
N VAL A 228 -5.69 6.79 -5.15
CA VAL A 228 -5.83 5.37 -4.83
C VAL A 228 -5.31 5.06 -3.42
N PHE A 229 -4.17 5.63 -3.03
CA PHE A 229 -3.63 5.47 -1.68
C PHE A 229 -4.62 5.91 -0.61
N SER A 230 -5.30 7.03 -0.83
CA SER A 230 -6.31 7.56 0.09
C SER A 230 -7.50 6.61 0.24
N GLU A 231 -7.98 6.02 -0.86
CA GLU A 231 -9.04 5.01 -0.86
C GLU A 231 -8.60 3.75 -0.09
N LEU A 232 -7.40 3.23 -0.36
CA LEU A 232 -6.85 2.06 0.33
C LEU A 232 -6.75 2.26 1.86
N VAL A 233 -6.39 3.47 2.29
CA VAL A 233 -6.36 3.83 3.72
C VAL A 233 -7.77 3.84 4.32
N LEU A 234 -8.76 4.36 3.60
CA LEU A 234 -10.15 4.36 4.05
C LEU A 234 -10.71 2.94 4.15
N ASP A 235 -10.45 2.10 3.15
CA ASP A 235 -10.83 0.68 3.16
C ASP A 235 -10.22 -0.05 4.35
N SER A 236 -8.95 0.26 4.68
CA SER A 236 -8.28 -0.31 5.85
C SER A 236 -9.00 0.04 7.17
N LEU A 237 -9.55 1.24 7.29
CA LEU A 237 -10.36 1.63 8.45
C LEU A 237 -11.69 0.86 8.49
N GLN A 238 -12.33 0.65 7.35
CA GLN A 238 -13.54 -0.16 7.27
C GLN A 238 -13.28 -1.62 7.69
N VAL A 239 -12.17 -2.21 7.25
CA VAL A 239 -11.75 -3.55 7.69
C VAL A 239 -11.55 -3.58 9.20
N THR A 240 -10.89 -2.57 9.77
CA THR A 240 -10.68 -2.48 11.22
C THR A 240 -12.01 -2.43 11.98
N GLN A 241 -12.98 -1.65 11.51
CA GLN A 241 -14.30 -1.55 12.13
C GLN A 241 -15.05 -2.89 12.18
N ARG A 242 -14.81 -3.81 11.23
CA ARG A 242 -15.42 -5.16 11.24
C ARG A 242 -14.98 -6.01 12.43
N TYR A 243 -13.83 -5.72 13.04
CA TYR A 243 -13.38 -6.39 14.27
C TYR A 243 -14.07 -5.86 15.53
N LEU A 244 -14.72 -4.69 15.47
CA LEU A 244 -15.25 -3.99 16.64
C LEU A 244 -16.74 -4.23 16.83
N VAL A 245 -17.17 -4.31 18.09
CA VAL A 245 -18.58 -4.33 18.44
C VAL A 245 -19.14 -2.92 18.23
N PRO A 246 -20.21 -2.74 17.41
CA PRO A 246 -20.68 -1.40 17.02
C PRO A 246 -20.96 -0.44 18.18
N GLY A 247 -21.52 -0.93 19.29
CA GLY A 247 -21.82 -0.12 20.47
C GLY A 247 -20.61 0.27 21.33
N SER A 248 -19.42 -0.23 21.01
CA SER A 248 -18.17 0.09 21.71
C SER A 248 -17.27 1.08 20.97
N MET A 249 -17.62 1.40 19.72
CA MET A 249 -16.77 2.17 18.83
C MET A 249 -16.79 3.67 19.15
N GLY A 250 -15.64 4.30 19.05
CA GLY A 250 -15.51 5.76 19.00
C GLY A 250 -14.43 6.17 18.01
N SER A 251 -14.50 7.40 17.52
CA SER A 251 -13.48 7.96 16.63
C SER A 251 -13.30 9.45 16.87
N PHE A 252 -12.16 9.97 16.45
CA PHE A 252 -11.86 11.39 16.48
C PHE A 252 -11.10 11.83 15.21
N PRO A 253 -11.56 12.88 14.50
CA PRO A 253 -12.86 13.54 14.66
C PRO A 253 -14.03 12.61 14.29
N ALA A 254 -15.16 12.69 15.00
CA ALA A 254 -16.29 11.78 14.78
C ALA A 254 -16.98 11.97 13.41
N GLU A 255 -17.04 13.21 12.92
CA GLU A 255 -17.80 13.59 11.71
C GLU A 255 -16.98 13.63 10.42
N GLN A 256 -15.65 13.42 10.48
CA GLN A 256 -14.77 13.46 9.30
C GLN A 256 -14.51 12.07 8.75
N GLU A 257 -14.29 11.91 7.44
CA GLU A 257 -13.90 10.60 6.88
C GLU A 257 -12.50 10.20 7.35
N GLU A 258 -11.54 11.12 7.29
CA GLU A 258 -10.22 10.95 7.86
C GLU A 258 -10.28 10.97 9.40
N LYS A 259 -9.82 9.88 10.01
CA LYS A 259 -9.77 9.74 11.47
C LYS A 259 -8.34 9.88 11.98
N THR A 260 -8.11 10.70 12.99
CA THR A 260 -6.86 10.66 13.79
C THR A 260 -6.87 9.44 14.71
N LEU A 261 -8.02 9.15 15.34
CA LEU A 261 -8.21 8.02 16.24
C LEU A 261 -9.46 7.21 15.85
N LEU A 262 -9.36 5.89 15.99
CA LEU A 262 -10.49 4.96 16.03
C LEU A 262 -10.25 3.99 17.19
N TRP A 263 -11.26 3.72 18.01
CA TRP A 263 -11.12 2.75 19.09
C TRP A 263 -12.40 1.96 19.30
N GLY A 264 -12.30 0.81 19.96
CA GLY A 264 -13.42 0.00 20.36
C GLY A 264 -12.99 -1.32 21.00
N LYS A 265 -13.95 -2.21 21.20
CA LYS A 265 -13.73 -3.56 21.72
C LYS A 265 -14.12 -4.60 20.68
N THR A 266 -13.35 -5.67 20.58
CA THR A 266 -13.77 -6.85 19.82
C THR A 266 -14.84 -7.64 20.56
N LYS A 267 -15.46 -8.60 19.87
CA LYS A 267 -16.44 -9.54 20.47
C LYS A 267 -15.86 -10.32 21.67
N ASP A 268 -14.54 -10.52 21.68
CA ASP A 268 -13.80 -11.28 22.68
C ASP A 268 -13.16 -10.41 23.77
N ASN A 269 -13.66 -9.17 23.94
CA ASN A 269 -13.19 -8.19 24.93
C ASN A 269 -11.70 -7.82 24.81
N ILE A 270 -11.19 -7.75 23.58
CA ILE A 270 -9.87 -7.16 23.28
C ILE A 270 -10.07 -5.70 22.87
N GLY A 271 -9.28 -4.79 23.41
CA GLY A 271 -9.29 -3.39 23.00
C GLY A 271 -8.59 -3.23 21.65
N VAL A 272 -9.10 -2.34 20.81
CA VAL A 272 -8.40 -1.87 19.62
C VAL A 272 -8.31 -0.35 19.70
N LEU A 273 -7.11 0.19 19.49
CA LEU A 273 -6.86 1.63 19.37
C LEU A 273 -6.01 1.86 18.12
N VAL A 274 -6.58 2.52 17.12
CA VAL A 274 -5.89 2.98 15.92
C VAL A 274 -5.47 4.43 16.11
N ILE A 275 -4.21 4.74 15.79
CA ILE A 275 -3.66 6.09 15.80
C ILE A 275 -3.06 6.36 14.42
N ASN A 276 -3.78 7.09 13.57
CA ASN A 276 -3.35 7.37 12.18
C ASN A 276 -2.42 8.58 12.05
N ASN A 277 -2.38 9.46 13.05
CA ASN A 277 -1.40 10.55 13.11
C ASN A 277 -1.24 11.01 14.56
N LEU A 278 -0.09 11.62 14.85
CA LEU A 278 0.27 12.18 16.15
C LEU A 278 0.17 13.72 16.13
N ALA A 279 -0.81 14.24 15.38
CA ALA A 279 -1.10 15.65 15.24
C ALA A 279 -2.62 15.86 15.23
N ARG A 280 -3.10 17.11 15.07
CA ARG A 280 -4.52 17.41 14.81
C ARG A 280 -5.51 16.91 15.88
N PHE A 281 -5.11 16.84 17.15
CA PHE A 281 -6.00 16.45 18.26
C PHE A 281 -7.00 17.55 18.69
N SER A 282 -6.93 18.73 18.07
CA SER A 282 -7.86 19.84 18.28
C SER A 282 -8.61 20.11 16.98
N SER A 283 -9.90 20.40 17.08
CA SER A 283 -10.72 20.84 15.94
C SER A 283 -10.47 22.29 15.55
N ASP A 284 -9.75 23.07 16.37
CA ASP A 284 -9.31 24.41 15.99
C ASP A 284 -8.09 24.31 15.07
N ALA A 285 -8.24 24.75 13.83
CA ALA A 285 -7.16 24.76 12.83
C ALA A 285 -6.00 25.70 13.19
N LYS A 286 -6.14 26.54 14.23
CA LYS A 286 -5.10 27.45 14.73
C LYS A 286 -4.52 27.01 16.07
N ALA A 287 -4.90 25.83 16.58
CA ALA A 287 -4.38 25.32 17.83
C ALA A 287 -2.85 25.22 17.77
N SER A 288 -2.21 25.70 18.83
CA SER A 288 -0.78 25.52 19.08
C SER A 288 -0.47 24.05 19.39
N GLU A 289 0.81 23.68 19.29
CA GLU A 289 1.29 22.33 19.66
C GLU A 289 0.92 21.97 21.11
N THR A 290 0.96 22.95 22.02
CA THR A 290 0.54 22.74 23.42
C THR A 290 -0.95 22.43 23.53
N GLU A 291 -1.79 23.15 22.79
CA GLU A 291 -3.24 22.89 22.79
C GLU A 291 -3.56 21.53 22.17
N HIS A 292 -2.82 21.11 21.15
CA HIS A 292 -2.91 19.76 20.60
C HIS A 292 -2.48 18.69 21.61
N LEU A 293 -1.39 18.90 22.34
CA LEU A 293 -0.92 17.98 23.39
C LEU A 293 -1.92 17.87 24.55
N ASP A 294 -2.47 18.98 25.01
CA ASP A 294 -3.48 19.01 26.06
C ASP A 294 -4.76 18.27 25.63
N ALA A 295 -5.21 18.52 24.40
CA ALA A 295 -6.34 17.80 23.82
C ALA A 295 -6.06 16.30 23.69
N ALA A 296 -4.85 15.92 23.24
CA ALA A 296 -4.44 14.53 23.15
C ALA A 296 -4.45 13.82 24.51
N ASN A 297 -3.96 14.48 25.57
CA ASN A 297 -3.99 13.92 26.91
C ASN A 297 -5.42 13.61 27.37
N VAL A 298 -6.35 14.56 27.22
CA VAL A 298 -7.75 14.39 27.61
C VAL A 298 -8.42 13.26 26.82
N LEU A 299 -8.24 13.24 25.50
CA LEU A 299 -8.86 12.24 24.62
C LEU A 299 -8.34 10.84 24.93
N ILE A 300 -7.03 10.67 25.02
CA ILE A 300 -6.41 9.36 25.25
C ILE A 300 -6.73 8.84 26.65
N ASP A 301 -6.79 9.69 27.68
CA ASP A 301 -7.21 9.25 29.01
C ASP A 301 -8.65 8.73 29.03
N GLY A 302 -9.56 9.39 28.29
CA GLY A 302 -10.93 8.92 28.10
C GLY A 302 -11.01 7.57 27.39
N ILE A 303 -10.22 7.39 26.33
CA ILE A 303 -10.14 6.13 25.57
C ILE A 303 -9.59 5.01 26.46
N MET A 304 -8.48 5.25 27.15
CA MET A 304 -7.86 4.25 28.03
C MET A 304 -8.79 3.88 29.20
N ALA A 305 -9.60 4.82 29.70
CA ALA A 305 -10.64 4.51 30.67
C ALA A 305 -11.74 3.60 30.08
N ALA A 306 -12.17 3.83 28.84
CA ALA A 306 -13.17 3.01 28.14
C ALA A 306 -12.66 1.59 27.81
N LEU A 307 -11.34 1.42 27.67
CA LEU A 307 -10.69 0.15 27.36
C LEU A 307 -10.09 -0.55 28.59
N ALA A 308 -10.22 0.00 29.80
CA ALA A 308 -9.52 -0.49 31.00
C ALA A 308 -9.84 -1.95 31.38
N ASP A 309 -11.07 -2.40 31.10
CA ASP A 309 -11.59 -3.75 31.39
C ASP A 309 -11.26 -4.81 30.32
N THR A 310 -10.63 -4.42 29.21
CA THR A 310 -10.23 -5.34 28.14
C THR A 310 -9.13 -6.31 28.59
N GLU A 311 -9.04 -7.51 28.01
CA GLU A 311 -8.04 -8.52 28.41
C GLU A 311 -6.65 -8.29 27.80
N GLY A 312 -6.60 -7.52 26.71
CA GLY A 312 -5.38 -7.07 26.02
C GLY A 312 -5.74 -5.97 25.02
N LEU A 313 -4.73 -5.40 24.37
CA LEU A 313 -4.86 -4.27 23.45
C LEU A 313 -4.15 -4.54 22.13
N ILE A 314 -4.83 -4.29 21.02
CA ILE A 314 -4.22 -4.08 19.70
C ILE A 314 -4.06 -2.57 19.53
N LEU A 315 -2.81 -2.11 19.48
CA LEU A 315 -2.48 -0.71 19.24
C LEU A 315 -1.98 -0.58 17.80
N ASP A 316 -2.81 -0.04 16.92
CA ASP A 316 -2.55 0.01 15.48
C ASP A 316 -2.01 1.37 15.06
N ILE A 317 -0.74 1.40 14.65
CA ILE A 317 -0.06 2.58 14.10
C ILE A 317 0.46 2.31 12.69
N ARG A 318 -0.10 1.29 12.00
CA ARG A 318 0.34 0.90 10.65
C ARG A 318 0.23 2.04 9.66
N ASN A 319 -0.74 2.93 9.80
CA ASN A 319 -0.93 4.10 8.92
C ASN A 319 -0.46 5.42 9.56
N ASN A 320 0.40 5.38 10.58
CA ASN A 320 0.79 6.58 11.30
C ASN A 320 1.91 7.37 10.62
N THR A 321 1.55 8.48 9.98
CA THR A 321 2.49 9.31 9.20
C THR A 321 3.33 10.30 10.03
N GLY A 322 3.30 10.18 11.36
CA GLY A 322 4.06 11.04 12.27
C GLY A 322 3.23 12.17 12.88
N GLY A 323 3.91 13.23 13.33
CA GLY A 323 3.33 14.31 14.11
C GLY A 323 4.31 14.81 15.17
N ASP A 324 3.83 15.00 16.39
CA ASP A 324 4.61 15.55 17.50
C ASP A 324 5.12 14.45 18.46
N ASP A 325 6.42 14.44 18.70
CA ASP A 325 7.11 13.55 19.65
C ASP A 325 6.56 13.67 21.08
N ALA A 326 6.10 14.85 21.49
CA ALA A 326 5.50 15.08 22.79
C ALA A 326 4.21 14.27 22.95
N ILE A 327 3.39 14.24 21.90
CA ILE A 327 2.16 13.45 21.86
C ILE A 327 2.51 11.96 21.84
N ALA A 328 3.51 11.55 21.05
CA ALA A 328 4.00 10.16 21.02
C ALA A 328 4.39 9.67 22.43
N LEU A 329 5.22 10.44 23.15
CA LEU A 329 5.69 10.12 24.49
C LEU A 329 4.57 10.19 25.54
N ALA A 330 3.65 11.15 25.40
CA ALA A 330 2.48 11.24 26.26
C ALA A 330 1.63 9.97 26.13
N ILE A 331 1.33 9.52 24.91
CA ILE A 331 0.58 8.28 24.65
C ILE A 331 1.34 7.08 25.22
N ALA A 332 2.63 6.93 24.89
CA ALA A 332 3.47 5.84 25.39
C ALA A 332 3.49 5.76 26.94
N SER A 333 3.40 6.90 27.63
CA SER A 333 3.42 6.93 29.10
C SER A 333 2.25 6.16 29.72
N ARG A 334 1.08 6.10 29.06
CA ARG A 334 -0.09 5.32 29.52
C ARG A 334 0.17 3.81 29.57
N PHE A 335 1.29 3.34 29.04
CA PHE A 335 1.71 1.94 29.08
C PHE A 335 2.91 1.70 30.00
N ASN A 336 3.35 2.71 30.76
CA ASN A 336 4.63 2.66 31.48
C ASN A 336 4.49 2.94 32.98
N THR A 337 5.08 2.05 33.80
CA THR A 337 5.01 2.08 35.27
C THR A 337 6.28 2.59 35.94
N SER A 338 7.39 2.74 35.21
CA SER A 338 8.68 3.19 35.77
C SER A 338 9.37 4.18 34.83
N LYS A 339 10.05 5.20 35.35
CA LYS A 339 10.80 6.14 34.51
C LYS A 339 11.95 5.40 33.79
N ARG A 340 12.02 5.50 32.46
CA ARG A 340 13.04 4.81 31.64
C ARG A 340 13.52 5.72 30.52
N LEU A 341 14.77 5.54 30.07
CA LEU A 341 15.26 6.20 28.87
C LEU A 341 14.47 5.64 27.67
N ALA A 342 13.87 6.51 26.86
CA ALA A 342 13.21 6.13 25.62
C ALA A 342 14.22 6.13 24.48
N PHE A 343 14.86 7.29 24.26
CA PHE A 343 15.83 7.48 23.20
C PHE A 343 16.81 8.60 23.51
N ASN A 344 17.89 8.65 22.74
CA ASN A 344 18.76 9.80 22.63
C ASN A 344 18.68 10.34 21.21
N LYS A 345 18.82 11.65 21.05
CA LYS A 345 18.96 12.29 19.75
C LYS A 345 20.11 13.28 19.72
N GLN A 346 20.75 13.40 18.57
CA GLN A 346 21.89 14.28 18.38
C GLN A 346 22.04 14.62 16.89
N ALA A 347 22.02 15.90 16.54
CA ALA A 347 22.54 16.34 15.24
C ALA A 347 24.07 16.27 15.23
N LEU A 348 24.67 15.90 14.10
CA LEU A 348 26.12 15.80 13.95
C LEU A 348 26.58 16.67 12.79
N ASN A 349 27.56 17.54 13.01
CA ASN A 349 28.25 18.23 11.92
C ASN A 349 29.28 17.28 11.26
N GLN A 350 29.94 17.74 10.19
CA GLN A 350 31.00 16.98 9.51
C GLN A 350 32.18 16.58 10.43
N ALA A 351 32.38 17.26 11.56
CA ALA A 351 33.37 16.92 12.57
C ALA A 351 32.84 15.93 13.63
N GLY A 352 31.60 15.43 13.49
CA GLY A 352 30.94 14.53 14.44
C GLY A 352 30.53 15.19 15.76
N GLN A 353 30.36 16.51 15.77
CA GLN A 353 30.00 17.28 16.96
C GLN A 353 28.52 17.67 16.96
N GLY A 354 27.93 17.67 18.15
CA GLY A 354 26.60 18.23 18.41
C GLY A 354 26.14 17.95 19.83
N VAL A 355 24.98 18.48 20.22
CA VAL A 355 24.47 18.35 21.58
C VAL A 355 23.62 17.09 21.71
N LEU A 356 24.03 16.18 22.60
CA LEU A 356 23.25 15.00 22.93
C LEU A 356 22.06 15.38 23.81
N LEU A 357 20.87 14.99 23.37
CA LEU A 357 19.61 15.13 24.10
C LEU A 357 19.09 13.74 24.47
N SER A 358 18.69 13.54 25.71
CA SER A 358 18.20 12.26 26.23
C SER A 358 16.75 12.41 26.69
N GLN A 359 15.85 11.59 26.14
CA GLN A 359 14.44 11.67 26.44
C GLN A 359 13.98 10.46 27.25
N SER A 360 13.31 10.72 28.37
CA SER A 360 12.79 9.67 29.25
C SER A 360 11.28 9.51 29.10
N LEU A 361 10.83 8.26 29.02
CA LEU A 361 9.43 7.91 29.18
C LEU A 361 9.04 8.03 30.66
N GLN A 362 7.99 8.80 30.93
CA GLN A 362 7.49 9.04 32.28
C GLN A 362 6.54 7.92 32.75
N THR A 363 6.31 7.84 34.06
CA THR A 363 5.34 6.93 34.67
C THR A 363 3.93 7.49 34.57
N HIS A 364 2.93 6.63 34.34
CA HIS A 364 1.53 7.01 34.42
C HIS A 364 0.81 6.29 35.58
N PRO A 365 -0.01 6.99 36.39
CA PRO A 365 -0.66 6.41 37.58
C PRO A 365 -1.62 5.27 37.25
N ASN A 366 -2.26 5.32 36.07
CA ASN A 366 -3.21 4.31 35.59
C ASN A 366 -2.65 3.56 34.38
N ALA A 367 -1.37 3.18 34.43
CA ALA A 367 -0.72 2.51 33.30
C ALA A 367 -1.41 1.18 32.93
N TYR A 368 -1.76 1.02 31.66
CA TYR A 368 -2.27 -0.24 31.12
C TYR A 368 -1.11 -1.22 30.96
N THR A 369 -1.17 -2.36 31.66
CA THR A 369 -0.06 -3.32 31.78
C THR A 369 -0.42 -4.73 31.33
N LYS A 370 -1.62 -4.92 30.78
CA LYS A 370 -2.03 -6.18 30.12
C LYS A 370 -1.33 -6.27 28.75
N PRO A 371 -1.31 -7.44 28.09
CA PRO A 371 -0.59 -7.61 26.82
C PRO A 371 -1.05 -6.61 25.74
N ILE A 372 -0.07 -6.03 25.04
CA ILE A 372 -0.26 -5.07 23.95
C ILE A 372 0.46 -5.60 22.70
N TYR A 373 -0.26 -5.67 21.58
CA TYR A 373 0.33 -5.90 20.27
C TYR A 373 0.35 -4.57 19.53
N LEU A 374 1.55 -4.03 19.32
CA LEU A 374 1.77 -2.76 18.63
C LEU A 374 2.00 -3.04 17.14
N LEU A 375 1.05 -2.66 16.30
CA LEU A 375 1.07 -2.95 14.87
C LEU A 375 1.79 -1.84 14.11
N THR A 376 2.83 -2.19 13.36
CA THR A 376 3.66 -1.24 12.57
C THR A 376 3.67 -1.58 11.09
N SER A 377 3.95 -0.58 10.24
CA SER A 377 4.21 -0.79 8.82
C SER A 377 5.25 0.19 8.27
N GLN A 378 5.63 0.05 6.99
CA GLN A 378 6.52 1.01 6.33
C GLN A 378 5.93 2.43 6.19
N LEU A 379 4.64 2.62 6.47
CA LEU A 379 4.01 3.93 6.61
C LEU A 379 4.12 4.51 8.02
N THR A 380 4.52 3.73 9.02
CA THR A 380 4.86 4.24 10.35
C THR A 380 6.15 5.06 10.25
N ILE A 381 6.02 6.39 10.34
CA ILE A 381 7.07 7.37 10.05
C ILE A 381 7.22 8.37 11.22
N SER A 382 8.41 8.95 11.42
CA SER A 382 8.64 10.10 12.30
C SER A 382 8.16 9.86 13.74
N ALA A 383 7.31 10.73 14.31
CA ALA A 383 6.79 10.57 15.66
C ALA A 383 6.07 9.21 15.89
N GLY A 384 5.56 8.57 14.83
CA GLY A 384 5.03 7.20 14.90
C GLY A 384 6.11 6.17 15.23
N GLU A 385 7.32 6.37 14.70
CA GLU A 385 8.50 5.58 15.04
C GLU A 385 9.02 5.92 16.43
N ILE A 386 8.88 7.17 16.89
CA ILE A 386 9.18 7.57 18.26
C ILE A 386 8.26 6.88 19.27
N LEU A 387 6.95 6.79 18.95
CA LEU A 387 6.00 6.00 19.74
C LEU A 387 6.43 4.52 19.80
N ALA A 388 6.78 3.92 18.66
CA ALA A 388 7.25 2.54 18.61
C ALA A 388 8.55 2.33 19.42
N MET A 389 9.53 3.22 19.28
CA MET A 389 10.79 3.17 20.02
C MET A 389 10.59 3.32 21.53
N ALA A 390 9.67 4.20 21.95
CA ALA A 390 9.35 4.37 23.36
C ALA A 390 8.68 3.13 23.97
N MET A 391 7.95 2.36 23.16
CA MET A 391 7.18 1.19 23.62
C MET A 391 7.89 -0.15 23.48
N MET A 392 8.81 -0.32 22.53
CA MET A 392 9.40 -1.63 22.18
C MET A 392 10.20 -2.31 23.32
N HIS A 393 10.55 -1.58 24.38
CA HIS A 393 11.24 -2.13 25.56
C HIS A 393 10.33 -2.31 26.78
N LEU A 394 9.02 -2.10 26.61
CA LEU A 394 8.03 -2.36 27.66
C LEU A 394 7.73 -3.87 27.72
N PRO A 395 7.74 -4.48 28.91
CA PRO A 395 7.73 -5.95 29.05
C PRO A 395 6.43 -6.64 28.62
N HIS A 396 5.38 -5.88 28.35
CA HIS A 396 4.05 -6.36 27.96
C HIS A 396 3.65 -5.87 26.56
N VAL A 397 4.58 -5.29 25.81
CA VAL A 397 4.39 -4.87 24.42
C VAL A 397 5.12 -5.86 23.51
N THR A 398 4.48 -6.26 22.42
CA THR A 398 5.06 -7.03 21.32
C THR A 398 4.78 -6.29 20.01
N LEU A 399 5.82 -5.95 19.25
CA LEU A 399 5.69 -5.34 17.94
C LEU A 399 5.33 -6.41 16.91
N LEU A 400 4.35 -6.12 16.07
CA LEU A 400 3.78 -7.06 15.11
C LEU A 400 3.51 -6.37 13.78
N GLY A 401 3.80 -7.00 12.65
CA GLY A 401 3.55 -6.42 11.33
C GLY A 401 4.81 -6.33 10.48
N GLU A 402 5.07 -5.15 9.91
CA GLU A 402 6.26 -4.87 9.11
C GLU A 402 7.19 -3.89 9.83
N ALA A 403 8.42 -3.79 9.34
CA ALA A 403 9.35 -2.76 9.79
C ALA A 403 8.77 -1.36 9.55
N THR A 404 9.06 -0.42 10.46
CA THR A 404 8.74 0.99 10.24
C THR A 404 9.53 1.56 9.04
N SER A 405 9.26 2.80 8.63
CA SER A 405 9.88 3.36 7.43
C SER A 405 11.41 3.54 7.56
N GLY A 406 11.89 3.83 8.77
CA GLY A 406 13.26 4.26 9.01
C GLY A 406 13.48 5.71 8.60
N VAL A 407 12.54 6.58 8.98
CA VAL A 407 12.50 8.02 8.72
C VAL A 407 12.26 8.73 10.07
N LEU A 408 13.22 8.59 10.98
CA LEU A 408 13.09 8.99 12.39
C LEU A 408 13.56 10.41 12.66
N SER A 409 14.63 10.85 12.00
CA SER A 409 15.19 12.19 12.17
C SER A 409 14.12 13.26 12.09
N ASP A 410 14.22 14.33 12.87
CA ASP A 410 13.39 15.51 12.64
C ASP A 410 13.72 16.13 11.27
N LYS A 411 12.75 16.83 10.69
CA LYS A 411 12.95 17.59 9.46
C LYS A 411 13.72 18.86 9.75
N ARG A 412 14.94 18.98 9.23
CA ARG A 412 15.63 20.27 9.14
C ARG A 412 15.29 20.96 7.84
N PHE A 413 14.56 22.07 7.94
CA PHE A 413 14.20 22.88 6.79
C PHE A 413 15.32 23.85 6.39
N PHE A 414 15.49 24.14 5.10
CA PHE A 414 16.29 25.27 4.63
C PHE A 414 15.48 26.07 3.60
N THR A 415 15.61 27.40 3.65
CA THR A 415 15.11 28.31 2.63
C THR A 415 16.14 28.39 1.50
N LEU A 416 15.72 28.21 0.25
CA LEU A 416 16.56 28.41 -0.93
C LEU A 416 16.54 29.88 -1.39
N PRO A 417 17.55 30.35 -2.16
CA PRO A 417 17.62 31.73 -2.65
C PRO A 417 16.37 32.22 -3.39
N ASN A 418 15.70 31.33 -4.13
CA ASN A 418 14.46 31.63 -4.85
C ASN A 418 13.18 31.57 -4.00
N GLY A 419 13.31 31.31 -2.69
CA GLY A 419 12.21 31.22 -1.74
C GLY A 419 11.57 29.83 -1.63
N TRP A 420 12.04 28.85 -2.40
CA TRP A 420 11.65 27.46 -2.21
C TRP A 420 12.15 26.93 -0.87
N GLN A 421 11.55 25.84 -0.40
CA GLN A 421 11.97 25.17 0.82
C GLN A 421 12.45 23.75 0.52
N ILE A 422 13.49 23.34 1.23
CA ILE A 422 13.92 21.95 1.29
C ILE A 422 13.84 21.46 2.73
N SER A 423 13.66 20.16 2.89
CA SER A 423 13.89 19.50 4.17
C SER A 423 14.89 18.36 4.02
N LEU A 424 15.62 18.07 5.10
CA LEU A 424 16.59 16.99 5.16
C LEU A 424 16.68 16.42 6.58
N SER A 425 17.16 15.19 6.67
CA SER A 425 17.35 14.45 7.93
C SER A 425 18.74 14.72 8.51
N ASN A 426 18.81 15.45 9.63
CA ASN A 426 20.08 15.86 10.27
C ASN A 426 20.26 15.34 11.71
N GLU A 427 19.26 14.70 12.29
CA GLU A 427 19.31 14.24 13.68
C GLU A 427 19.38 12.73 13.79
N VAL A 428 20.37 12.22 14.52
CA VAL A 428 20.57 10.78 14.71
C VAL A 428 19.86 10.33 15.98
N TYR A 429 18.78 9.58 15.81
CA TYR A 429 18.04 8.95 16.91
C TYR A 429 18.61 7.58 17.27
N ARG A 430 18.72 7.30 18.56
CA ARG A 430 19.18 6.02 19.10
C ARG A 430 18.29 5.57 20.24
N ASP A 431 17.92 4.29 20.27
CA ASP A 431 17.18 3.73 21.40
C ASP A 431 18.00 3.75 22.71
N ALA A 432 17.40 3.25 23.79
CA ALA A 432 18.02 3.16 25.09
C ALA A 432 19.31 2.29 25.11
N GLN A 433 19.53 1.44 24.11
CA GLN A 433 20.72 0.59 23.94
C GLN A 433 21.74 1.20 22.97
N GLY A 434 21.43 2.35 22.35
CA GLY A 434 22.32 3.04 21.41
C GLY A 434 22.10 2.64 19.94
N THR A 435 21.06 1.86 19.64
CA THR A 435 20.75 1.33 18.32
C THR A 435 20.09 2.39 17.43
N LEU A 436 20.58 2.54 16.20
CA LEU A 436 20.02 3.42 15.16
C LEU A 436 19.04 2.65 14.27
N TYR A 437 17.90 3.24 13.92
CA TYR A 437 16.89 2.61 13.05
C TYR A 437 16.60 3.37 11.75
N GLU A 438 17.25 4.50 11.51
CA GLU A 438 17.18 5.23 10.23
C GLU A 438 17.45 4.29 9.05
N GLN A 439 16.83 4.54 7.89
CA GLN A 439 16.85 3.74 6.65
C GLN A 439 16.18 2.35 6.74
N ARG A 440 16.41 1.62 7.83
CA ARG A 440 15.97 0.22 7.99
C ARG A 440 14.63 0.05 8.69
N GLY A 441 14.24 1.01 9.53
CA GLY A 441 13.07 0.94 10.40
C GLY A 441 13.28 0.06 11.63
N ILE A 442 12.43 0.29 12.63
CA ILE A 442 12.27 -0.56 13.81
C ILE A 442 11.64 -1.87 13.34
N GLN A 443 12.34 -2.98 13.59
CA GLN A 443 11.87 -4.30 13.20
C GLN A 443 10.79 -4.79 14.17
N PRO A 444 9.72 -5.44 13.69
CA PRO A 444 8.73 -6.05 14.55
C PRO A 444 9.30 -7.31 15.21
N ASP A 445 8.79 -7.67 16.39
CA ASP A 445 9.12 -8.94 17.04
C ASP A 445 8.53 -10.12 16.26
N ILE A 446 7.38 -9.90 15.60
CA ILE A 446 6.69 -10.89 14.77
C ILE A 446 6.34 -10.28 13.42
N THR A 447 6.92 -10.82 12.35
CA THR A 447 6.68 -10.34 11.00
C THR A 447 5.42 -10.96 10.39
N VAL A 448 4.46 -10.11 10.04
CA VAL A 448 3.26 -10.46 9.23
C VAL A 448 2.93 -9.28 8.32
N PRO A 449 2.31 -9.49 7.14
CA PRO A 449 1.91 -8.37 6.27
C PRO A 449 1.08 -7.35 7.04
N ALA A 450 1.53 -6.10 7.04
CA ALA A 450 0.83 -5.00 7.71
C ALA A 450 -0.25 -4.42 6.81
N PHE A 451 0.00 -4.39 5.50
CA PHE A 451 -0.97 -4.03 4.48
C PHE A 451 -0.97 -5.11 3.39
N SER A 452 -2.14 -5.65 3.09
CA SER A 452 -2.34 -6.72 2.12
C SER A 452 -3.58 -6.38 1.30
N MET A 453 -3.48 -6.45 -0.02
CA MET A 453 -4.62 -6.22 -0.90
C MET A 453 -5.68 -7.30 -0.69
N HIS A 454 -5.24 -8.54 -0.46
CA HIS A 454 -6.13 -9.61 -0.08
C HIS A 454 -6.84 -9.33 1.27
N ALA A 455 -6.17 -8.69 2.24
CA ALA A 455 -6.79 -8.33 3.51
C ALA A 455 -7.91 -7.30 3.35
N LEU A 456 -7.78 -6.37 2.39
CA LEU A 456 -8.84 -5.44 2.04
C LEU A 456 -10.01 -6.16 1.36
N GLU A 457 -9.72 -6.98 0.35
CA GLU A 457 -10.73 -7.78 -0.37
C GLU A 457 -11.49 -8.74 0.57
N SER A 458 -10.78 -9.45 1.46
CA SER A 458 -11.36 -10.37 2.45
C SER A 458 -11.97 -9.67 3.67
N GLY A 459 -11.77 -8.35 3.79
CA GLY A 459 -12.21 -7.59 4.96
C GLY A 459 -11.64 -8.11 6.28
N ARG A 460 -10.41 -8.64 6.27
CA ARG A 460 -9.73 -9.17 7.45
C ARG A 460 -8.21 -8.97 7.39
N PHE A 461 -7.63 -8.41 8.45
CA PHE A 461 -6.18 -8.29 8.59
C PHE A 461 -5.54 -9.52 9.26
N GLU A 462 -4.55 -10.11 8.58
CA GLU A 462 -3.68 -11.15 9.16
C GLU A 462 -2.99 -10.65 10.45
N SER A 463 -2.62 -9.36 10.50
CA SER A 463 -2.03 -8.74 11.69
C SER A 463 -2.97 -8.73 12.90
N TYR A 464 -4.26 -8.48 12.69
CA TYR A 464 -5.28 -8.52 13.74
C TYR A 464 -5.54 -9.95 14.18
N ASP A 465 -5.71 -10.84 13.22
CA ASP A 465 -5.97 -12.26 13.47
C ASP A 465 -4.83 -12.91 14.26
N HIS A 466 -3.59 -12.57 13.92
CA HIS A 466 -2.41 -13.06 14.61
C HIS A 466 -2.32 -12.50 16.04
N ALA A 467 -2.56 -11.19 16.23
CA ALA A 467 -2.59 -10.60 17.58
C ALA A 467 -3.69 -11.22 18.46
N LEU A 468 -4.88 -11.46 17.91
CA LEU A 468 -5.97 -12.16 18.60
C LEU A 468 -5.58 -13.59 18.98
N THR A 469 -4.93 -14.32 18.08
CA THR A 469 -4.42 -15.68 18.34
C THR A 469 -3.42 -15.69 19.50
N LEU A 470 -2.48 -14.74 19.54
CA LEU A 470 -1.51 -14.62 20.62
C LEU A 470 -2.15 -14.20 21.96
N LEU A 471 -3.32 -13.56 21.92
CA LEU A 471 -4.18 -13.30 23.08
C LEU A 471 -5.05 -14.50 23.48
N GLY A 472 -4.87 -15.66 22.84
CA GLY A 472 -5.65 -16.87 23.09
C GLY A 472 -7.10 -16.77 22.61
N LYS A 473 -7.38 -15.90 21.63
CA LYS A 473 -8.69 -15.76 20.99
C LYS A 473 -8.68 -16.49 19.65
N ASP A 474 -9.83 -16.97 19.23
CA ASP A 474 -10.00 -17.53 17.89
C ASP A 474 -10.52 -16.44 16.95
N PRO A 475 -9.68 -15.89 16.06
CA PRO A 475 -10.12 -14.84 15.16
C PRO A 475 -11.13 -15.36 14.13
N ASN A 476 -11.16 -16.68 13.87
CA ASN A 476 -12.00 -17.27 12.85
C ASN A 476 -13.36 -17.69 13.43
N PRO A 477 -14.48 -17.38 12.76
CA PRO A 477 -15.77 -17.93 13.14
C PRO A 477 -15.75 -19.46 12.96
N GLN A 478 -15.94 -20.18 14.08
CA GLN A 478 -16.10 -21.63 14.09
C GLN A 478 -17.50 -21.99 13.57
N LEU A 479 -17.65 -22.03 12.24
CA LEU A 479 -18.88 -22.47 11.60
C LEU A 479 -18.93 -24.00 11.59
N THR A 480 -20.05 -24.56 12.05
CA THR A 480 -20.37 -25.96 11.73
C THR A 480 -20.68 -26.09 10.24
N ILE A 481 -20.51 -27.29 9.67
CA ILE A 481 -20.87 -27.56 8.27
C ILE A 481 -22.32 -27.16 7.99
N GLY A 482 -23.25 -27.50 8.89
CA GLY A 482 -24.66 -27.16 8.74
C GLY A 482 -24.99 -25.66 8.87
N GLU A 483 -24.16 -24.87 9.55
CA GLU A 483 -24.28 -23.40 9.53
C GLU A 483 -23.74 -22.82 8.21
N PHE A 484 -22.58 -23.31 7.77
CA PHE A 484 -21.99 -22.93 6.50
C PHE A 484 -22.93 -23.20 5.32
N GLU A 485 -23.45 -24.43 5.20
CA GLU A 485 -24.38 -24.80 4.12
C GLU A 485 -25.64 -23.95 4.12
N ARG A 486 -26.18 -23.62 5.30
CA ARG A 486 -27.40 -22.81 5.44
C ARG A 486 -27.16 -21.38 5.01
N GLN A 487 -26.07 -20.77 5.45
CA GLN A 487 -25.70 -19.40 5.07
C GLN A 487 -25.40 -19.31 3.57
N LEU A 488 -24.65 -20.28 3.03
CA LEU A 488 -24.34 -20.32 1.60
C LEU A 488 -25.61 -20.44 0.77
N ARG A 489 -26.56 -21.32 1.14
CA ARG A 489 -27.86 -21.42 0.44
C ARG A 489 -28.67 -20.13 0.51
N ALA A 490 -28.63 -19.42 1.65
CA ALA A 490 -29.34 -18.15 1.80
C ALA A 490 -28.75 -17.08 0.87
N LEU A 491 -27.42 -16.95 0.83
CA LEU A 491 -26.73 -16.02 -0.08
C LEU A 491 -26.94 -16.40 -1.55
N GLN A 492 -26.86 -17.71 -1.87
CA GLN A 492 -27.16 -18.23 -3.21
C GLN A 492 -28.56 -17.82 -3.67
N GLN A 493 -29.58 -17.97 -2.80
CA GLN A 493 -30.95 -17.58 -3.10
C GLN A 493 -31.11 -16.06 -3.22
N GLN A 494 -30.43 -15.30 -2.36
CA GLN A 494 -30.42 -13.83 -2.40
C GLN A 494 -29.86 -13.32 -3.73
N GLY A 495 -28.74 -13.89 -4.19
CA GLY A 495 -28.11 -13.52 -5.46
C GLY A 495 -28.76 -14.14 -6.70
N ASN A 496 -29.76 -15.00 -6.53
CA ASN A 496 -30.39 -15.76 -7.62
C ASN A 496 -29.36 -16.56 -8.46
N ILE A 497 -28.38 -17.16 -7.80
CA ILE A 497 -27.28 -17.93 -8.42
C ILE A 497 -27.69 -19.41 -8.51
N PRO A 498 -27.92 -19.99 -9.71
CA PRO A 498 -28.52 -21.33 -9.84
C PRO A 498 -27.68 -22.46 -9.24
N ALA A 499 -26.38 -22.44 -9.52
CA ALA A 499 -25.44 -23.47 -9.09
C ALA A 499 -24.18 -22.86 -8.50
N VAL A 500 -23.77 -23.41 -7.36
CA VAL A 500 -22.50 -23.13 -6.70
C VAL A 500 -21.80 -24.45 -6.42
N ALA A 501 -20.49 -24.54 -6.66
CA ALA A 501 -19.66 -25.66 -6.24
C ALA A 501 -18.43 -25.16 -5.48
N VAL A 502 -18.11 -25.82 -4.37
CA VAL A 502 -16.99 -25.44 -3.51
C VAL A 502 -16.09 -26.63 -3.19
N ASN A 503 -14.80 -26.35 -3.00
CA ASN A 503 -13.83 -27.24 -2.40
C ASN A 503 -13.01 -26.46 -1.38
N ILE A 504 -12.92 -26.95 -0.15
CA ILE A 504 -12.24 -26.33 0.98
C ILE A 504 -11.01 -27.14 1.31
N ILE A 505 -9.87 -26.46 1.38
CA ILE A 505 -8.58 -27.05 1.69
C ILE A 505 -8.14 -26.57 3.08
N HIS A 506 -7.75 -27.51 3.93
CA HIS A 506 -7.19 -27.26 5.24
C HIS A 506 -6.04 -28.24 5.50
N ASP A 507 -4.94 -27.77 6.08
CA ASP A 507 -3.71 -28.53 6.31
C ASP A 507 -3.24 -29.32 5.07
N GLY A 508 -3.41 -28.70 3.89
CA GLY A 508 -2.96 -29.25 2.62
C GLY A 508 -3.84 -30.38 2.08
N GLN A 509 -5.05 -30.57 2.61
CA GLN A 509 -5.98 -31.60 2.16
C GLN A 509 -7.34 -31.01 1.83
N SER A 510 -8.03 -31.58 0.84
CA SER A 510 -9.46 -31.28 0.64
C SER A 510 -10.24 -31.88 1.80
N VAL A 511 -10.83 -31.02 2.63
CA VAL A 511 -11.54 -31.42 3.84
C VAL A 511 -13.07 -31.32 3.68
N TYR A 512 -13.55 -30.52 2.73
CA TYR A 512 -14.97 -30.41 2.40
C TYR A 512 -15.14 -30.08 0.91
N GLN A 513 -16.10 -30.74 0.26
CA GLN A 513 -16.44 -30.48 -1.14
C GLN A 513 -17.93 -30.72 -1.36
N GLN A 514 -18.64 -29.76 -1.97
CA GLN A 514 -20.08 -29.85 -2.17
C GLN A 514 -20.57 -28.97 -3.32
N GLY A 515 -21.74 -29.29 -3.88
CA GLY A 515 -22.51 -28.41 -4.76
C GLY A 515 -23.85 -28.01 -4.15
N PHE A 516 -24.32 -26.82 -4.52
CA PHE A 516 -25.55 -26.20 -4.04
C PHE A 516 -26.40 -25.72 -5.21
N GLY A 517 -27.70 -25.97 -5.14
CA GLY A 517 -28.66 -25.60 -6.18
C GLY A 517 -28.70 -26.61 -7.33
N HIS A 518 -29.12 -26.13 -8.51
CA HIS A 518 -29.42 -26.94 -9.69
C HIS A 518 -28.79 -26.32 -10.94
N ALA A 519 -28.35 -27.18 -11.86
CA ALA A 519 -27.71 -26.78 -13.11
C ALA A 519 -28.70 -26.17 -14.10
N ASP A 520 -29.96 -26.60 -14.05
CA ASP A 520 -30.99 -26.27 -15.04
C ASP A 520 -32.40 -26.18 -14.42
N GLU A 521 -33.37 -25.72 -15.21
CA GLU A 521 -34.79 -25.64 -14.83
C GLU A 521 -35.44 -27.02 -14.60
N GLN A 522 -34.81 -28.10 -15.07
CA GLN A 522 -35.28 -29.47 -14.84
C GLN A 522 -34.90 -29.97 -13.43
N GLY A 523 -34.11 -29.19 -12.68
CA GLY A 523 -33.73 -29.51 -11.31
C GLY A 523 -32.52 -30.45 -11.21
N THR A 524 -31.65 -30.48 -12.24
CA THR A 524 -30.43 -31.31 -12.21
C THR A 524 -29.51 -30.85 -11.07
N ALA A 525 -29.37 -31.65 -10.02
CA ALA A 525 -28.53 -31.30 -8.88
C ALA A 525 -27.04 -31.16 -9.25
N VAL A 526 -26.38 -30.15 -8.71
CA VAL A 526 -24.92 -29.97 -8.85
C VAL A 526 -24.16 -30.53 -7.66
N ASN A 527 -22.93 -30.97 -7.88
CA ASN A 527 -21.99 -31.40 -6.84
C ASN A 527 -20.56 -30.93 -7.19
N ALA A 528 -19.59 -31.23 -6.34
CA ALA A 528 -18.19 -30.81 -6.54
C ALA A 528 -17.51 -31.38 -7.81
N HIS A 529 -18.10 -32.38 -8.46
CA HIS A 529 -17.64 -33.00 -9.72
C HIS A 529 -18.46 -32.56 -10.94
N SER A 530 -19.43 -31.65 -10.76
CA SER A 530 -20.10 -30.96 -11.86
C SER A 530 -19.11 -30.04 -12.57
N ARG A 531 -19.20 -29.97 -13.90
CA ARG A 531 -18.25 -29.25 -14.75
C ARG A 531 -18.72 -27.82 -14.96
N PHE A 532 -17.84 -26.85 -14.74
CA PHE A 532 -18.09 -25.41 -14.92
C PHE A 532 -17.02 -24.83 -15.83
N TYR A 533 -17.39 -23.83 -16.63
CA TYR A 533 -16.41 -22.92 -17.24
C TYR A 533 -15.74 -22.11 -16.15
N LEU A 534 -14.46 -21.81 -16.33
CA LEU A 534 -13.65 -21.16 -15.30
C LEU A 534 -13.54 -19.64 -15.46
N GLY A 535 -13.82 -19.10 -16.65
CA GLY A 535 -13.44 -17.73 -16.97
C GLY A 535 -11.94 -17.54 -16.72
N SER A 536 -11.56 -16.36 -16.26
CA SER A 536 -10.13 -16.00 -16.12
C SER A 536 -9.31 -16.85 -15.13
N VAL A 537 -9.92 -17.67 -14.26
CA VAL A 537 -9.18 -18.72 -13.50
C VAL A 537 -8.44 -19.69 -14.44
N SER A 538 -8.89 -19.84 -15.68
CA SER A 538 -8.19 -20.58 -16.75
C SER A 538 -6.72 -20.19 -16.92
N LYS A 539 -6.39 -18.91 -16.69
CA LYS A 539 -5.02 -18.40 -16.83
C LYS A 539 -4.05 -19.02 -15.81
N THR A 540 -4.55 -19.48 -14.66
CA THR A 540 -3.72 -20.20 -13.68
C THR A 540 -3.26 -21.58 -14.20
N LEU A 541 -4.13 -22.27 -14.95
CA LEU A 541 -3.78 -23.52 -15.63
C LEU A 541 -2.81 -23.27 -16.78
N LEU A 542 -3.04 -22.20 -17.56
CA LEU A 542 -2.09 -21.74 -18.57
C LEU A 542 -0.71 -21.46 -17.95
N GLY A 543 -0.67 -20.72 -16.84
CA GLY A 543 0.56 -20.40 -16.11
C GLY A 543 1.31 -21.66 -15.66
N ALA A 544 0.61 -22.66 -15.14
CA ALA A 544 1.20 -23.95 -14.75
C ALA A 544 1.77 -24.74 -15.95
N THR A 545 1.06 -24.73 -17.08
CA THR A 545 1.53 -25.34 -18.33
C THR A 545 2.78 -24.64 -18.85
N LEU A 546 2.78 -23.31 -18.89
CA LEU A 546 3.93 -22.51 -19.30
C LEU A 546 5.13 -22.73 -18.38
N ALA A 547 4.92 -22.80 -17.07
CA ALA A 547 6.00 -23.06 -16.11
C ALA A 547 6.73 -24.35 -16.42
N GLN A 548 5.98 -25.40 -16.75
CA GLN A 548 6.57 -26.69 -17.09
C GLN A 548 7.21 -26.70 -18.47
N ALA A 549 6.66 -25.97 -19.44
CA ALA A 549 7.28 -25.81 -20.75
C ALA A 549 8.64 -25.08 -20.65
N VAL A 550 8.72 -24.01 -19.84
CA VAL A 550 9.98 -23.30 -19.53
C VAL A 550 10.96 -24.24 -18.82
N GLU A 551 10.50 -24.98 -17.82
CA GLU A 551 11.33 -25.91 -17.06
C GLU A 551 11.89 -27.07 -17.91
N ARG A 552 11.19 -27.40 -19.01
CA ARG A 552 11.59 -28.39 -20.00
C ARG A 552 12.40 -27.79 -21.15
N GLN A 553 12.73 -26.50 -21.08
CA GLN A 553 13.45 -25.75 -22.12
C GLN A 553 12.76 -25.79 -23.50
N GLN A 554 11.44 -25.96 -23.52
CA GLN A 554 10.64 -25.89 -24.74
C GLN A 554 10.29 -24.44 -25.10
N VAL A 555 10.36 -23.55 -24.12
CA VAL A 555 9.99 -22.14 -24.24
C VAL A 555 10.99 -21.30 -23.44
N ASP A 556 11.41 -20.18 -24.02
CA ASP A 556 12.26 -19.18 -23.35
C ASP A 556 11.40 -17.99 -22.93
N LEU A 557 11.39 -17.73 -21.62
CA LEU A 557 10.54 -16.72 -21.00
C LEU A 557 10.96 -15.28 -21.35
N ASP A 558 12.25 -15.08 -21.63
CA ASP A 558 12.87 -13.77 -21.84
C ASP A 558 13.26 -13.51 -23.31
N ALA A 559 13.05 -14.49 -24.19
CA ALA A 559 13.17 -14.29 -25.62
C ALA A 559 12.09 -13.33 -26.15
N PRO A 560 12.41 -12.45 -27.12
CA PRO A 560 11.41 -11.67 -27.83
C PRO A 560 10.35 -12.58 -28.46
N VAL A 561 9.06 -12.32 -28.21
CA VAL A 561 7.97 -13.19 -28.67
C VAL A 561 7.87 -13.26 -30.18
N GLU A 562 8.25 -12.18 -30.89
CA GLU A 562 8.27 -12.12 -32.36
C GLU A 562 9.16 -13.19 -32.99
N ARG A 563 10.11 -13.78 -32.26
CA ARG A 563 10.92 -14.92 -32.73
C ARG A 563 10.05 -16.15 -33.06
N TYR A 564 8.91 -16.29 -32.41
CA TYR A 564 8.00 -17.43 -32.54
C TYR A 564 6.76 -17.10 -33.38
N LEU A 565 6.62 -15.86 -33.85
CA LEU A 565 5.47 -15.38 -34.60
C LEU A 565 5.83 -15.23 -36.07
N ASN A 566 4.83 -15.42 -36.94
CA ASN A 566 4.90 -15.18 -38.38
C ASN A 566 4.34 -13.78 -38.78
N PHE A 567 3.97 -12.96 -37.78
CA PHE A 567 3.48 -11.58 -37.92
C PHE A 567 4.25 -10.65 -36.95
N SER A 568 4.23 -9.34 -37.22
CA SER A 568 4.82 -8.34 -36.33
C SER A 568 3.81 -7.77 -35.34
N ILE A 569 4.32 -7.27 -34.20
CA ILE A 569 3.53 -6.50 -33.24
C ILE A 569 3.85 -5.01 -33.42
N ASP A 570 2.93 -4.28 -34.05
CA ASP A 570 3.14 -2.89 -34.41
C ASP A 570 2.64 -1.98 -33.28
N PHE A 571 3.50 -1.67 -32.30
CA PHE A 571 3.10 -0.92 -31.10
C PHE A 571 2.81 0.58 -31.35
N GLY A 572 3.03 1.08 -32.58
CA GLY A 572 2.83 2.48 -32.97
C GLY A 572 3.82 3.50 -32.40
N VAL A 573 4.55 3.16 -31.33
CA VAL A 573 5.63 3.95 -30.72
C VAL A 573 6.83 3.04 -30.39
N PRO A 574 8.05 3.59 -30.22
CA PRO A 574 9.20 2.81 -29.79
C PRO A 574 8.94 2.11 -28.45
N LEU A 575 9.10 0.79 -28.43
CA LEU A 575 9.09 0.00 -27.20
C LEU A 575 10.24 0.41 -26.29
N ALA A 576 10.05 0.31 -24.98
CA ALA A 576 11.16 0.42 -24.02
C ALA A 576 12.12 -0.77 -24.16
N GLN A 577 11.56 -1.95 -24.44
CA GLN A 577 12.27 -3.22 -24.66
C GLN A 577 11.40 -4.17 -25.49
N PRO A 578 11.95 -5.18 -26.19
CA PRO A 578 11.13 -6.16 -26.90
C PRO A 578 10.11 -6.84 -25.97
N ILE A 579 8.93 -7.20 -26.51
CA ILE A 579 7.91 -7.93 -25.76
C ILE A 579 8.37 -9.37 -25.54
N THR A 580 8.29 -9.86 -24.30
CA THR A 580 8.67 -11.23 -23.91
C THR A 580 7.47 -11.98 -23.33
N LEU A 581 7.57 -13.31 -23.21
CA LEU A 581 6.55 -14.10 -22.51
C LEU A 581 6.40 -13.67 -21.05
N ARG A 582 7.50 -13.27 -20.39
CA ARG A 582 7.47 -12.70 -19.04
C ARG A 582 6.52 -11.51 -18.97
N GLN A 583 6.59 -10.60 -19.93
CA GLN A 583 5.71 -9.43 -19.95
C GLN A 583 4.25 -9.79 -20.23
N LEU A 584 3.99 -10.82 -21.04
CA LEU A 584 2.62 -11.26 -21.32
C LEU A 584 1.96 -11.89 -20.09
N ILE A 585 2.68 -12.74 -19.35
CA ILE A 585 2.14 -13.44 -18.17
C ILE A 585 2.05 -12.55 -16.92
N THR A 586 2.78 -11.44 -16.89
CA THR A 586 2.69 -10.42 -15.83
C THR A 586 1.84 -9.21 -16.20
N HIS A 587 1.20 -9.21 -17.38
CA HIS A 587 0.42 -8.08 -17.89
C HIS A 587 1.20 -6.76 -18.03
N THR A 588 2.50 -6.84 -18.34
CA THR A 588 3.37 -5.67 -18.53
C THR A 588 3.81 -5.48 -19.99
N SER A 589 3.23 -6.22 -20.94
CA SER A 589 3.54 -6.11 -22.38
C SER A 589 3.08 -4.79 -23.01
N GLY A 590 2.15 -4.09 -22.34
CA GLY A 590 1.49 -2.90 -22.87
C GLY A 590 0.45 -3.19 -23.95
N ILE A 591 0.13 -4.46 -24.22
CA ILE A 591 -1.06 -4.85 -25.01
C ILE A 591 -2.29 -4.67 -24.13
N MET A 592 -3.35 -4.10 -24.69
CA MET A 592 -4.60 -3.79 -23.99
C MET A 592 -5.80 -4.45 -24.68
N ASP A 593 -6.82 -4.77 -23.88
CA ASP A 593 -8.08 -5.29 -24.40
C ASP A 593 -8.97 -4.13 -24.86
N ARG A 594 -9.14 -3.99 -26.17
CA ARG A 594 -10.09 -3.05 -26.76
C ARG A 594 -11.50 -3.62 -26.73
N ASP A 595 -12.36 -3.08 -25.86
CA ASP A 595 -13.74 -3.54 -25.61
C ASP A 595 -14.55 -3.78 -26.90
N ALA A 596 -14.48 -2.85 -27.86
CA ALA A 596 -15.19 -2.93 -29.14
C ALA A 596 -14.87 -4.18 -29.98
N ILE A 597 -13.68 -4.77 -29.81
CA ILE A 597 -13.28 -6.00 -30.49
C ILE A 597 -13.38 -7.19 -29.54
N TYR A 598 -13.01 -7.01 -28.27
CA TYR A 598 -13.01 -8.07 -27.27
C TYR A 598 -14.40 -8.66 -27.05
N ARG A 599 -15.48 -7.88 -27.10
CA ARG A 599 -16.84 -8.41 -27.01
C ARG A 599 -17.22 -9.33 -28.16
N CYS A 600 -16.63 -9.14 -29.33
CA CYS A 600 -16.82 -10.01 -30.51
C CYS A 600 -16.03 -11.32 -30.42
N ASN A 601 -15.23 -11.50 -29.38
CA ASN A 601 -14.47 -12.73 -29.13
C ASN A 601 -15.39 -13.91 -28.80
N TYR A 602 -16.60 -13.68 -28.28
CA TYR A 602 -17.53 -14.72 -27.85
C TYR A 602 -18.48 -15.14 -28.97
N PHE A 603 -18.55 -16.44 -29.26
CA PHE A 603 -19.39 -17.00 -30.32
C PHE A 603 -20.13 -18.26 -29.88
N VAL A 604 -21.32 -18.48 -30.42
CA VAL A 604 -22.14 -19.65 -30.11
C VAL A 604 -21.60 -20.87 -30.85
N HIS A 605 -21.30 -21.96 -30.12
CA HIS A 605 -20.64 -23.14 -30.71
C HIS A 605 -21.45 -23.82 -31.82
N THR A 606 -22.79 -23.75 -31.77
CA THR A 606 -23.66 -24.48 -32.70
C THR A 606 -23.75 -23.86 -34.09
N ASP A 607 -23.59 -22.55 -34.22
CA ASP A 607 -23.79 -21.83 -35.49
C ASP A 607 -22.74 -20.74 -35.78
N GLY A 608 -21.82 -20.48 -34.85
CA GLY A 608 -20.74 -19.52 -35.02
C GLY A 608 -21.17 -18.05 -34.92
N SER A 609 -22.44 -17.76 -34.62
CA SER A 609 -22.89 -16.37 -34.46
C SER A 609 -22.33 -15.71 -33.20
N SER A 610 -22.23 -14.38 -33.21
CA SER A 610 -21.68 -13.61 -32.10
C SER A 610 -22.64 -13.65 -30.91
N LEU A 611 -22.11 -13.94 -29.73
CA LEU A 611 -22.88 -13.84 -28.50
C LEU A 611 -23.30 -12.39 -28.24
N TYR A 612 -22.41 -11.43 -28.52
CA TYR A 612 -22.69 -10.01 -28.33
C TYR A 612 -23.83 -9.52 -29.21
N ASN A 613 -23.82 -9.82 -30.52
CA ASN A 613 -24.87 -9.38 -31.45
C ASN A 613 -26.27 -9.89 -31.02
N ARG A 614 -26.35 -11.09 -30.41
CA ARG A 614 -27.60 -11.65 -29.90
C ARG A 614 -28.20 -10.84 -28.74
N PHE A 615 -27.36 -10.20 -27.92
CA PHE A 615 -27.80 -9.43 -26.75
C PHE A 615 -27.90 -7.92 -26.99
N SER A 616 -27.03 -7.36 -27.83
CA SER A 616 -26.99 -5.91 -28.07
C SER A 616 -28.05 -5.43 -29.07
N GLN A 617 -28.66 -6.33 -29.86
CA GLN A 617 -29.48 -5.99 -31.03
C GLN A 617 -28.74 -5.19 -32.10
N GLU A 618 -27.40 -5.13 -32.02
CA GLU A 618 -26.50 -4.50 -32.98
C GLU A 618 -25.81 -5.57 -33.83
N SER A 619 -25.56 -5.26 -35.11
CA SER A 619 -24.77 -6.13 -36.00
C SER A 619 -23.31 -5.67 -36.04
N ALA A 620 -22.66 -5.62 -34.87
CA ALA A 620 -21.31 -5.06 -34.70
C ALA A 620 -20.19 -6.07 -34.97
N CYS A 621 -20.44 -7.35 -34.71
CA CYS A 621 -19.44 -8.42 -34.83
C CYS A 621 -19.61 -9.23 -36.12
N GLU A 622 -18.50 -9.76 -36.65
CA GLU A 622 -18.50 -10.67 -37.80
C GLU A 622 -19.17 -12.01 -37.46
N GLU A 623 -19.96 -12.53 -38.39
CA GLU A 623 -20.67 -13.81 -38.27
C GLU A 623 -20.59 -14.62 -39.58
N PRO A 624 -20.22 -15.91 -39.55
CA PRO A 624 -19.75 -16.64 -38.37
C PRO A 624 -18.36 -16.16 -37.90
N ALA A 625 -18.08 -16.29 -36.61
CA ALA A 625 -16.80 -15.90 -36.04
C ALA A 625 -15.63 -16.71 -36.65
N ASP A 626 -14.54 -16.04 -37.01
CA ASP A 626 -13.30 -16.68 -37.42
C ASP A 626 -12.46 -17.09 -36.19
N THR A 627 -12.38 -18.39 -35.93
CA THR A 627 -11.70 -18.95 -34.77
C THR A 627 -10.20 -19.21 -34.99
N ASN A 628 -9.63 -18.76 -36.11
CA ASN A 628 -8.20 -18.92 -36.38
C ASN A 628 -7.36 -17.89 -35.61
N LEU A 629 -6.62 -18.33 -34.59
CA LEU A 629 -5.78 -17.48 -33.74
C LEU A 629 -4.73 -16.68 -34.50
N ASP A 630 -4.06 -17.28 -35.49
CA ASP A 630 -3.03 -16.61 -36.31
C ASP A 630 -3.61 -15.40 -37.04
N ARG A 631 -4.78 -15.58 -37.68
CA ARG A 631 -5.50 -14.50 -38.34
C ARG A 631 -6.02 -13.46 -37.35
N PHE A 632 -6.54 -13.89 -36.20
CA PHE A 632 -7.01 -12.99 -35.16
C PHE A 632 -5.87 -12.07 -34.67
N PHE A 633 -4.71 -12.63 -34.30
CA PHE A 633 -3.59 -11.83 -33.82
C PHE A 633 -2.99 -10.94 -34.91
N THR A 634 -2.86 -11.45 -36.13
CA THR A 634 -2.42 -10.62 -37.28
C THR A 634 -3.37 -9.44 -37.50
N ALA A 635 -4.68 -9.66 -37.39
CA ALA A 635 -5.68 -8.61 -37.54
C ALA A 635 -5.64 -7.59 -36.38
N TYR A 636 -5.28 -8.02 -35.17
CA TYR A 636 -5.31 -7.21 -33.95
C TYR A 636 -4.02 -6.43 -33.66
N LEU A 637 -2.86 -7.04 -33.94
CA LEU A 637 -1.55 -6.55 -33.50
C LEU A 637 -0.71 -5.90 -34.61
N THR A 638 -1.08 -6.08 -35.88
CA THR A 638 -0.31 -5.57 -37.03
C THR A 638 -1.07 -4.43 -37.73
N GLN A 639 -0.37 -3.37 -38.15
CA GLN A 639 -0.93 -2.09 -38.64
C GLN A 639 -1.85 -2.17 -39.89
N PRO A 640 -1.77 -3.16 -40.82
CA PRO A 640 -2.77 -3.32 -41.87
C PRO A 640 -3.97 -4.20 -41.44
N GLY A 641 -3.98 -4.71 -40.21
CA GLY A 641 -5.01 -5.60 -39.69
C GLY A 641 -6.37 -4.91 -39.49
N SER A 642 -7.46 -5.66 -39.69
CA SER A 642 -8.84 -5.13 -39.59
C SER A 642 -9.27 -4.78 -38.15
N HIS A 643 -8.59 -5.32 -37.15
CA HIS A 643 -8.86 -5.06 -35.73
C HIS A 643 -7.80 -4.17 -35.07
N TYR A 644 -6.79 -3.76 -35.83
CA TYR A 644 -5.71 -2.93 -35.35
C TYR A 644 -6.21 -1.52 -35.01
N HIS A 645 -5.83 -1.05 -33.83
CA HIS A 645 -6.05 0.32 -33.40
C HIS A 645 -4.99 0.71 -32.38
N THR A 646 -4.65 2.00 -32.27
CA THR A 646 -3.70 2.48 -31.24
C THR A 646 -4.19 2.24 -29.82
N ASP A 647 -5.51 2.07 -29.63
CA ASP A 647 -6.11 1.73 -28.34
C ASP A 647 -5.90 0.27 -27.92
N ASN A 648 -5.37 -0.57 -28.81
CA ASN A 648 -4.95 -1.93 -28.48
C ASN A 648 -3.65 -1.92 -27.64
N PHE A 649 -3.08 -0.75 -27.38
CA PHE A 649 -1.81 -0.59 -26.69
C PHE A 649 -1.86 0.54 -25.65
N ILE A 650 -1.01 0.42 -24.63
CA ILE A 650 -0.89 1.38 -23.52
C ILE A 650 -0.33 2.73 -23.94
N SER A 651 0.28 2.82 -25.14
CA SER A 651 0.82 4.05 -25.72
C SER A 651 -0.20 5.17 -25.85
N ARG A 652 -1.50 4.87 -25.84
CA ARG A 652 -2.56 5.89 -25.77
C ARG A 652 -2.50 6.76 -24.50
N PHE A 653 -1.84 6.28 -23.45
CA PHE A 653 -1.59 7.02 -22.20
C PHE A 653 -0.16 7.59 -22.12
N ALA A 654 0.55 7.70 -23.24
CA ALA A 654 1.95 8.10 -23.30
C ALA A 654 2.91 7.20 -22.48
N LEU A 655 2.52 5.93 -22.29
CA LEU A 655 3.32 4.91 -21.64
C LEU A 655 3.90 3.91 -22.66
N ARG A 656 5.02 3.30 -22.33
CA ARG A 656 5.64 2.19 -23.07
C ARG A 656 5.38 0.87 -22.37
N ASN A 657 5.75 -0.24 -23.02
CA ASN A 657 5.71 -1.53 -22.37
C ASN A 657 6.63 -1.55 -21.13
N ASN A 658 6.24 -2.34 -20.13
CA ASN A 658 6.93 -2.48 -18.85
C ASN A 658 6.97 -1.23 -17.96
N GLU A 659 6.25 -0.15 -18.29
CA GLU A 659 6.09 1.02 -17.42
C GLU A 659 4.85 0.89 -16.51
N ALA A 660 3.88 0.05 -16.86
CA ALA A 660 2.70 -0.24 -16.05
C ALA A 660 2.18 -1.67 -16.29
N ALA A 661 1.54 -2.26 -15.28
CA ALA A 661 0.86 -3.55 -15.38
C ALA A 661 -0.63 -3.34 -15.64
N VAL A 662 -1.09 -3.62 -16.85
CA VAL A 662 -2.51 -3.47 -17.25
C VAL A 662 -3.05 -4.82 -17.67
N TYR A 663 -4.03 -5.32 -16.92
CA TYR A 663 -4.64 -6.62 -17.17
C TYR A 663 -5.11 -6.74 -18.63
N THR A 664 -4.76 -7.86 -19.26
CA THR A 664 -5.12 -8.15 -20.67
C THR A 664 -5.37 -9.64 -20.90
N ASN A 665 -6.54 -9.93 -21.46
CA ASN A 665 -6.95 -11.23 -21.97
C ASN A 665 -6.25 -11.54 -23.31
N ILE A 666 -6.13 -10.55 -24.20
CA ILE A 666 -5.45 -10.72 -25.49
C ILE A 666 -3.97 -11.05 -25.28
N GLY A 667 -3.30 -10.38 -24.35
CA GLY A 667 -1.91 -10.71 -23.99
C GLY A 667 -1.76 -12.11 -23.39
N ALA A 668 -2.71 -12.55 -22.56
CA ALA A 668 -2.71 -13.91 -22.03
C ALA A 668 -2.88 -14.97 -23.13
N ALA A 669 -3.78 -14.72 -24.08
CA ALA A 669 -3.96 -15.61 -25.22
C ALA A 669 -2.77 -15.62 -26.18
N LEU A 670 -2.10 -14.48 -26.37
CA LEU A 670 -0.86 -14.41 -27.12
C LEU A 670 0.24 -15.25 -26.43
N ALA A 671 0.29 -15.26 -25.09
CA ALA A 671 1.25 -16.08 -24.35
C ALA A 671 1.04 -17.58 -24.61
N ALA A 672 -0.22 -18.01 -24.64
CA ALA A 672 -0.57 -19.38 -25.04
C ALA A 672 -0.15 -19.68 -26.48
N TYR A 673 -0.51 -18.81 -27.42
CA TYR A 673 -0.16 -18.99 -28.84
C TYR A 673 1.35 -19.08 -29.07
N VAL A 674 2.13 -18.18 -28.46
CA VAL A 674 3.60 -18.21 -28.51
C VAL A 674 4.15 -19.51 -27.93
N THR A 675 3.56 -20.01 -26.84
CA THR A 675 3.94 -21.30 -26.23
C THR A 675 3.68 -22.46 -27.19
N GLU A 676 2.55 -22.46 -27.89
CA GLU A 676 2.24 -23.47 -28.91
C GLU A 676 3.24 -23.41 -30.07
N GLN A 677 3.53 -22.22 -30.60
CA GLN A 677 4.49 -22.03 -31.69
C GLN A 677 5.92 -22.45 -31.29
N ALA A 678 6.35 -22.09 -30.08
CA ALA A 678 7.68 -22.41 -29.58
C ALA A 678 7.87 -23.91 -29.30
N SER A 679 6.86 -24.57 -28.73
CA SER A 679 6.92 -25.98 -28.35
C SER A 679 6.58 -26.97 -29.48
N GLY A 680 5.82 -26.51 -30.49
CA GLY A 680 5.27 -27.35 -31.55
C GLY A 680 4.11 -28.25 -31.11
N GLN A 681 3.54 -28.02 -29.93
CA GLN A 681 2.39 -28.76 -29.37
C GLN A 681 1.25 -27.80 -29.04
N THR A 682 0.02 -28.28 -29.09
CA THR A 682 -1.14 -27.45 -28.73
C THR A 682 -1.25 -27.26 -27.22
N LEU A 683 -1.86 -26.17 -26.76
CA LEU A 683 -2.08 -25.91 -25.34
C LEU A 683 -2.88 -27.03 -24.66
N PRO A 684 -3.93 -27.63 -25.26
CA PRO A 684 -4.61 -28.78 -24.68
C PRO A 684 -3.71 -30.00 -24.48
N GLU A 685 -2.85 -30.32 -25.44
CA GLU A 685 -1.90 -31.43 -25.31
C GLU A 685 -0.91 -31.17 -24.16
N LEU A 686 -0.29 -29.98 -24.15
CA LEU A 686 0.65 -29.60 -23.10
C LEU A 686 -0.03 -29.60 -21.72
N THR A 687 -1.22 -29.04 -21.60
CA THR A 687 -1.96 -28.97 -20.33
C THR A 687 -2.39 -30.36 -19.87
N GLN A 688 -2.79 -31.24 -20.79
CA GLN A 688 -3.12 -32.62 -20.48
C GLN A 688 -1.93 -33.37 -19.91
N ASP A 689 -0.75 -33.22 -20.52
CA ASP A 689 0.47 -33.92 -20.12
C ASP A 689 1.11 -33.34 -18.87
N TYR A 690 1.07 -32.02 -18.71
CA TYR A 690 1.82 -31.32 -17.67
C TYR A 690 0.97 -31.10 -16.42
N VAL A 691 -0.34 -30.89 -16.56
CA VAL A 691 -1.20 -30.47 -15.44
C VAL A 691 -2.29 -31.52 -15.18
N PHE A 692 -3.16 -31.81 -16.16
CA PHE A 692 -4.36 -32.59 -15.88
C PHE A 692 -4.07 -34.05 -15.53
N THR A 693 -3.25 -34.75 -16.33
CA THR A 693 -2.91 -36.16 -16.05
C THR A 693 -2.13 -36.31 -14.75
N PRO A 694 -1.05 -35.54 -14.48
CA PRO A 694 -0.29 -35.69 -13.25
C PRO A 694 -1.11 -35.38 -11.98
N LEU A 695 -2.09 -34.47 -12.07
CA LEU A 695 -2.92 -34.05 -10.93
C LEU A 695 -4.29 -34.73 -10.87
N ALA A 696 -4.50 -35.78 -11.67
CA ALA A 696 -5.74 -36.53 -11.73
C ALA A 696 -6.99 -35.68 -12.01
N MET A 697 -6.85 -34.62 -12.81
CA MET A 697 -7.94 -33.72 -13.21
C MET A 697 -8.73 -34.29 -14.41
N GLN A 698 -9.45 -35.37 -14.19
CA GLN A 698 -10.06 -36.20 -15.26
C GLN A 698 -11.33 -35.61 -15.87
N ARG A 699 -11.85 -34.52 -15.30
CA ARG A 699 -13.06 -33.82 -15.75
C ARG A 699 -12.77 -32.42 -16.26
N SER A 700 -11.49 -32.09 -16.43
CA SER A 700 -11.02 -30.83 -17.00
C SER A 700 -10.71 -30.94 -18.49
N GLU A 701 -11.01 -29.88 -19.25
CA GLU A 701 -10.63 -29.73 -20.67
C GLU A 701 -10.58 -28.25 -21.07
N TRP A 702 -10.03 -27.93 -22.24
CA TRP A 702 -10.18 -26.60 -22.85
C TRP A 702 -11.42 -26.58 -23.76
N GLY A 703 -12.35 -25.65 -23.49
CA GLY A 703 -13.59 -25.44 -24.25
C GLY A 703 -13.38 -24.69 -25.57
N ILE A 704 -12.56 -25.25 -26.47
CA ILE A 704 -12.28 -24.67 -27.80
C ILE A 704 -13.49 -24.84 -28.74
N ALA A 705 -14.06 -26.04 -28.71
CA ALA A 705 -15.25 -26.42 -29.44
C ALA A 705 -16.30 -26.92 -28.45
N GLN A 706 -17.42 -27.43 -28.96
CA GLN A 706 -18.48 -27.99 -28.11
C GLN A 706 -17.87 -28.99 -27.09
N PRO A 707 -18.14 -28.83 -25.79
CA PRO A 707 -17.55 -29.66 -24.75
C PRO A 707 -17.78 -31.15 -24.96
N THR A 708 -16.78 -31.99 -24.64
CA THR A 708 -16.87 -33.44 -24.88
C THR A 708 -17.80 -34.17 -23.91
N LYS A 709 -18.13 -33.53 -22.78
CA LYS A 709 -19.07 -34.03 -21.76
C LYS A 709 -19.97 -32.88 -21.28
N PRO A 710 -21.15 -33.15 -20.71
CA PRO A 710 -22.06 -32.12 -20.22
C PRO A 710 -21.39 -31.15 -19.23
N VAL A 711 -21.63 -29.85 -19.43
CA VAL A 711 -21.20 -28.75 -18.57
C VAL A 711 -22.45 -28.09 -18.00
N VAL A 712 -22.34 -27.54 -16.79
CA VAL A 712 -23.43 -26.78 -16.18
C VAL A 712 -23.79 -25.59 -17.09
N PRO A 713 -25.07 -25.40 -17.48
CA PRO A 713 -25.51 -24.25 -18.26
C PRO A 713 -25.16 -22.92 -17.58
N ARG A 714 -24.77 -21.92 -18.37
CA ARG A 714 -24.45 -20.56 -17.89
C ARG A 714 -25.70 -19.69 -17.95
N TYR A 715 -25.83 -18.77 -17.00
CA TYR A 715 -26.96 -17.85 -16.90
C TYR A 715 -26.51 -16.41 -16.74
N ILE A 716 -27.21 -15.48 -17.39
CA ILE A 716 -26.99 -14.03 -17.25
C ILE A 716 -28.21 -13.38 -16.60
N HIS A 717 -28.00 -12.35 -15.80
CA HIS A 717 -29.07 -11.45 -15.40
C HIS A 717 -29.34 -10.43 -16.51
N HIS A 718 -30.56 -10.40 -17.05
CA HIS A 718 -30.91 -9.44 -18.09
C HIS A 718 -30.77 -8.00 -17.57
N PRO A 719 -30.06 -7.09 -18.27
CA PRO A 719 -29.77 -5.75 -17.77
C PRO A 719 -31.02 -4.94 -17.37
N ASP A 720 -32.08 -5.01 -18.20
CA ASP A 720 -33.32 -4.25 -17.92
C ASP A 720 -34.28 -4.94 -16.95
N THR A 721 -34.57 -6.22 -17.16
CA THR A 721 -35.62 -6.92 -16.41
C THR A 721 -35.11 -7.58 -15.13
N GLN A 722 -33.78 -7.70 -14.98
CA GLN A 722 -33.12 -8.37 -13.87
C GLN A 722 -33.48 -9.87 -13.77
N GLN A 723 -34.18 -10.40 -14.77
CA GLN A 723 -34.54 -11.81 -14.85
C GLN A 723 -33.33 -12.63 -15.27
N LEU A 724 -33.18 -13.78 -14.64
CA LEU A 724 -32.15 -14.74 -15.00
C LEU A 724 -32.52 -15.44 -16.31
N MET A 725 -31.57 -15.51 -17.23
CA MET A 725 -31.76 -16.09 -18.56
C MET A 725 -30.64 -17.09 -18.89
N PRO A 726 -30.97 -18.28 -19.41
CA PRO A 726 -29.95 -19.22 -19.86
C PRO A 726 -29.22 -18.70 -21.10
N LEU A 727 -27.91 -18.89 -21.13
CA LEU A 727 -27.07 -18.60 -22.28
C LEU A 727 -26.96 -19.84 -23.18
N PRO A 728 -26.90 -19.68 -24.52
CA PRO A 728 -26.48 -20.77 -25.39
C PRO A 728 -25.04 -21.18 -25.06
N ASP A 729 -24.67 -22.41 -25.39
CA ASP A 729 -23.28 -22.83 -25.24
C ASP A 729 -22.38 -22.04 -26.22
N TYR A 730 -21.44 -21.28 -25.66
CA TYR A 730 -20.56 -20.38 -26.38
C TYR A 730 -19.08 -20.63 -26.05
N GLY A 731 -18.22 -20.37 -27.03
CA GLY A 731 -16.78 -20.36 -26.87
C GLY A 731 -16.23 -18.95 -27.03
N ASN A 732 -14.91 -18.84 -26.97
CA ASN A 732 -14.19 -17.62 -27.30
C ASN A 732 -13.09 -17.92 -28.35
N ILE A 733 -12.75 -16.96 -29.21
CA ILE A 733 -11.68 -17.14 -30.22
C ILE A 733 -10.31 -17.31 -29.54
N THR A 734 -9.98 -16.42 -28.60
CA THR A 734 -8.77 -16.43 -27.76
C THR A 734 -8.83 -17.42 -26.56
N TYR A 735 -9.30 -18.65 -26.78
CA TYR A 735 -9.88 -19.54 -25.75
C TYR A 735 -9.04 -19.76 -24.47
N SER A 736 -7.72 -19.66 -24.58
CA SER A 736 -6.77 -19.89 -23.49
C SER A 736 -6.89 -18.90 -22.33
N GLU A 737 -7.53 -17.74 -22.56
CA GLU A 737 -7.69 -16.72 -21.53
C GLU A 737 -8.85 -17.03 -20.57
N GLY A 738 -9.92 -17.69 -21.00
CA GLY A 738 -11.13 -17.89 -20.19
C GLY A 738 -11.84 -19.25 -20.35
N GLY A 739 -11.52 -20.00 -21.40
CA GLY A 739 -12.31 -21.14 -21.88
C GLY A 739 -12.01 -22.49 -21.23
N ALA A 740 -11.21 -22.58 -20.16
CA ALA A 740 -11.03 -23.87 -19.49
C ALA A 740 -12.32 -24.30 -18.77
N ILE A 741 -12.58 -25.60 -18.78
CA ILE A 741 -13.67 -26.25 -18.07
C ILE A 741 -13.06 -27.14 -17.00
N SER A 742 -13.57 -27.10 -15.78
CA SER A 742 -13.09 -27.95 -14.69
C SER A 742 -14.19 -28.20 -13.65
N THR A 743 -13.80 -28.82 -12.53
CA THR A 743 -14.67 -29.08 -11.38
C THR A 743 -14.02 -28.53 -10.11
N ALA A 744 -14.82 -28.32 -9.05
CA ALA A 744 -14.27 -27.90 -7.76
C ALA A 744 -13.31 -28.96 -7.18
N HIS A 745 -13.57 -30.24 -7.45
CA HIS A 745 -12.67 -31.33 -7.11
C HIS A 745 -11.31 -31.23 -7.83
N ASP A 746 -11.33 -31.17 -9.16
CA ASP A 746 -10.11 -31.17 -9.99
C ASP A 746 -9.25 -29.92 -9.73
N LEU A 747 -9.87 -28.73 -9.64
CA LEU A 747 -9.15 -27.52 -9.25
C LEU A 747 -8.63 -27.57 -7.82
N GLY A 748 -9.29 -28.30 -6.92
CA GLY A 748 -8.77 -28.54 -5.57
C GLY A 748 -7.46 -29.31 -5.59
N ASN A 749 -7.32 -30.33 -6.45
CA ASN A 749 -6.06 -31.05 -6.63
C ASN A 749 -4.96 -30.12 -7.17
N PHE A 750 -5.31 -29.25 -8.12
CA PHE A 750 -4.40 -28.23 -8.65
C PHE A 750 -3.94 -27.22 -7.60
N LEU A 751 -4.86 -26.72 -6.78
CA LEU A 751 -4.56 -25.76 -5.72
C LEU A 751 -3.72 -26.40 -4.60
N ILE A 752 -4.04 -27.63 -4.18
CA ILE A 752 -3.22 -28.40 -3.24
C ILE A 752 -1.79 -28.56 -3.77
N ALA A 753 -1.65 -28.99 -5.02
CA ALA A 753 -0.33 -29.17 -5.63
C ALA A 753 0.43 -27.85 -5.74
N SER A 754 -0.24 -26.74 -6.06
CA SER A 754 0.38 -25.41 -6.11
C SER A 754 0.92 -25.00 -4.74
N MET A 755 0.14 -25.16 -3.66
CA MET A 755 0.56 -24.85 -2.29
C MET A 755 1.63 -25.82 -1.74
N GLN A 756 1.69 -27.06 -2.25
CA GLN A 756 2.63 -28.09 -1.81
C GLN A 756 3.80 -28.32 -2.76
N GLN A 757 4.21 -27.28 -3.49
CA GLN A 757 5.38 -27.32 -4.36
C GLN A 757 5.33 -28.49 -5.36
N GLY A 758 4.15 -28.74 -5.93
CA GLY A 758 3.87 -29.74 -6.95
C GLY A 758 3.53 -31.14 -6.42
N LYS A 759 3.31 -31.30 -5.11
CA LYS A 759 2.92 -32.59 -4.52
C LYS A 759 1.41 -32.75 -4.41
N LEU A 760 0.92 -33.95 -4.70
CA LEU A 760 -0.47 -34.34 -4.46
C LEU A 760 -0.46 -35.72 -3.80
N ASN A 761 -1.18 -35.88 -2.68
CA ASN A 761 -1.18 -37.09 -1.86
C ASN A 761 0.24 -37.54 -1.44
N GLY A 762 1.14 -36.58 -1.17
CA GLY A 762 2.53 -36.83 -0.78
C GLY A 762 3.47 -37.20 -1.93
N GLU A 763 2.97 -37.44 -3.15
CA GLU A 763 3.78 -37.76 -4.32
C GLU A 763 4.08 -36.52 -5.16
N GLN A 764 5.30 -36.40 -5.67
CA GLN A 764 5.68 -35.32 -6.57
C GLN A 764 5.01 -35.54 -7.93
N ARG A 765 4.04 -34.68 -8.28
CA ARG A 765 3.29 -34.75 -9.55
C ARG A 765 3.75 -33.72 -10.57
N ILE A 766 4.04 -32.51 -10.12
CA ILE A 766 4.61 -31.42 -10.92
C ILE A 766 6.00 -31.10 -10.36
N PRO A 767 7.04 -30.82 -11.18
CA PRO A 767 8.36 -30.47 -10.65
C PRO A 767 8.33 -29.26 -9.70
N ALA A 768 8.91 -29.38 -8.50
CA ALA A 768 8.92 -28.30 -7.50
C ALA A 768 9.54 -27.00 -8.02
N ARG A 769 10.58 -27.10 -8.87
CA ARG A 769 11.21 -25.97 -9.55
C ARG A 769 10.25 -25.20 -10.48
N ALA A 770 9.36 -25.90 -11.18
CA ALA A 770 8.35 -25.27 -12.03
C ALA A 770 7.29 -24.55 -11.18
N VAL A 771 6.85 -25.15 -10.07
CA VAL A 771 5.90 -24.50 -9.14
C VAL A 771 6.52 -23.28 -8.46
N ALA A 772 7.78 -23.38 -8.03
CA ALA A 772 8.50 -22.25 -7.44
C ALA A 772 8.66 -21.10 -8.44
N ALA A 773 8.97 -21.39 -9.72
CA ALA A 773 9.01 -20.37 -10.76
C ALA A 773 7.62 -19.76 -11.04
N MET A 774 6.57 -20.60 -11.11
CA MET A 774 5.19 -20.17 -11.34
C MET A 774 4.68 -19.19 -10.29
N LEU A 775 5.07 -19.38 -9.02
CA LEU A 775 4.57 -18.64 -7.86
C LEU A 775 5.59 -17.64 -7.30
N ALA A 776 6.71 -17.40 -7.98
CA ALA A 776 7.66 -16.35 -7.63
C ALA A 776 7.29 -15.04 -8.35
N PRO A 777 7.57 -13.86 -7.76
CA PRO A 777 7.46 -12.59 -8.45
C PRO A 777 8.27 -12.58 -9.76
N GLN A 778 7.62 -12.25 -10.87
CA GLN A 778 8.23 -12.26 -12.20
C GLN A 778 8.52 -10.86 -12.76
N THR A 779 8.11 -9.80 -12.06
CA THR A 779 8.31 -8.41 -12.45
C THR A 779 8.33 -7.51 -11.21
N ASP A 780 9.09 -6.41 -11.28
CA ASP A 780 9.07 -5.34 -10.27
C ASP A 780 8.03 -4.24 -10.60
N VAL A 781 7.37 -4.32 -11.75
CA VAL A 781 6.32 -3.37 -12.14
C VAL A 781 5.12 -3.57 -11.20
N PRO A 782 4.69 -2.53 -10.46
CA PRO A 782 3.59 -2.65 -9.52
C PRO A 782 2.29 -3.10 -10.19
N SER A 783 1.51 -3.93 -9.50
CA SER A 783 0.23 -4.45 -10.00
C SER A 783 -0.84 -4.48 -8.91
N ILE A 784 -2.12 -4.61 -9.31
CA ILE A 784 -3.26 -4.69 -8.36
C ILE A 784 -3.12 -5.81 -7.32
N SER A 785 -2.38 -6.88 -7.65
CA SER A 785 -2.12 -7.98 -6.72
C SER A 785 -0.84 -7.81 -5.91
N VAL A 786 -0.26 -6.61 -5.84
CA VAL A 786 1.09 -6.32 -5.33
C VAL A 786 2.18 -6.96 -6.20
N GLU A 787 2.26 -8.29 -6.21
CA GLU A 787 3.21 -9.08 -7.00
C GLU A 787 2.48 -10.02 -7.98
N ARG A 788 3.19 -10.51 -9.00
CA ARG A 788 2.65 -11.43 -10.01
C ARG A 788 3.58 -12.59 -10.32
N GLY A 789 3.01 -13.78 -10.30
CA GLY A 789 3.60 -15.01 -10.83
C GLY A 789 3.23 -15.23 -12.30
N PHE A 790 3.21 -16.48 -12.74
CA PHE A 790 2.65 -16.84 -14.05
C PHE A 790 1.12 -16.78 -13.97
N PHE A 791 0.57 -15.61 -14.31
CA PHE A 791 -0.84 -15.23 -14.17
C PHE A 791 -1.41 -15.24 -12.75
N TRP A 792 -0.72 -15.79 -11.74
CA TRP A 792 -1.13 -15.73 -10.34
C TRP A 792 -0.97 -14.33 -9.75
N GLY A 793 -1.98 -13.86 -9.02
CA GLY A 793 -1.81 -12.77 -8.05
C GLY A 793 -1.12 -13.29 -6.80
N LEU A 794 -0.12 -12.54 -6.31
CA LEU A 794 0.72 -12.92 -5.18
C LEU A 794 0.69 -11.82 -4.10
N ASP A 795 0.19 -12.15 -2.92
CA ASP A 795 0.21 -11.26 -1.75
C ASP A 795 0.93 -11.96 -0.60
N GLY A 796 2.25 -11.85 -0.58
CA GLY A 796 3.12 -12.63 0.31
C GLY A 796 2.97 -14.13 0.05
N ASP A 797 2.52 -14.88 1.06
CA ASP A 797 2.29 -16.33 0.94
C ASP A 797 0.90 -16.68 0.39
N LYS A 798 0.12 -15.69 -0.06
CA LYS A 798 -1.22 -15.89 -0.63
C LYS A 798 -1.15 -15.91 -2.15
N ILE A 799 -1.80 -16.90 -2.74
CA ILE A 799 -1.98 -17.03 -4.19
C ILE A 799 -3.46 -16.99 -4.52
N TYR A 800 -3.84 -16.23 -5.54
CA TYR A 800 -5.25 -16.09 -5.87
C TYR A 800 -5.48 -15.70 -7.34
N HIS A 801 -6.68 -16.01 -7.81
CA HIS A 801 -7.20 -15.54 -9.09
C HIS A 801 -8.73 -15.61 -9.09
N SER A 802 -9.38 -14.64 -9.73
CA SER A 802 -10.83 -14.65 -10.00
C SER A 802 -11.11 -14.87 -11.48
N GLY A 803 -12.32 -15.29 -11.81
CA GLY A 803 -12.75 -15.55 -13.17
C GLY A 803 -14.12 -14.96 -13.41
N GLU A 804 -14.24 -14.17 -14.47
CA GLU A 804 -15.50 -13.61 -14.94
C GLU A 804 -15.58 -13.78 -16.45
N ASP A 805 -16.73 -14.25 -16.91
CA ASP A 805 -17.18 -14.35 -18.32
C ASP A 805 -18.72 -14.23 -18.31
N PRO A 806 -19.40 -14.02 -19.46
CA PRO A 806 -20.86 -14.02 -19.51
C PRO A 806 -21.47 -15.29 -18.86
N GLY A 807 -22.16 -15.11 -17.74
CA GLY A 807 -22.72 -16.18 -16.91
C GLY A 807 -21.73 -17.07 -16.16
N VAL A 808 -20.54 -16.56 -15.81
CA VAL A 808 -19.52 -17.27 -15.02
C VAL A 808 -18.91 -16.33 -13.98
N LEU A 809 -18.88 -16.75 -12.71
CA LEU A 809 -18.04 -16.18 -11.67
C LEU A 809 -17.32 -17.28 -10.90
N THR A 810 -15.99 -17.20 -10.82
CA THR A 810 -15.17 -18.22 -10.16
C THR A 810 -14.02 -17.60 -9.38
N GLN A 811 -13.52 -18.33 -8.40
CA GLN A 811 -12.39 -17.90 -7.60
C GLN A 811 -11.57 -19.11 -7.11
N VAL A 812 -10.26 -18.93 -7.10
CA VAL A 812 -9.31 -19.82 -6.43
C VAL A 812 -8.45 -18.99 -5.49
N TYR A 813 -8.21 -19.53 -4.30
CA TYR A 813 -7.43 -18.87 -3.26
C TYR A 813 -6.64 -19.91 -2.46
N GLY A 814 -5.37 -19.64 -2.19
CA GLY A 814 -4.51 -20.46 -1.35
C GLY A 814 -3.59 -19.65 -0.44
N ASP A 815 -3.47 -20.08 0.81
CA ASP A 815 -2.46 -19.68 1.77
C ASP A 815 -1.39 -20.77 1.83
N MET A 816 -0.23 -20.49 1.23
CA MET A 816 0.90 -21.43 1.16
C MET A 816 1.56 -21.65 2.52
N ARG A 817 1.49 -20.68 3.44
CA ARG A 817 2.09 -20.80 4.77
C ARG A 817 1.30 -21.75 5.66
N HIS A 818 -0.02 -21.58 5.68
CA HIS A 818 -0.92 -22.36 6.52
C HIS A 818 -1.53 -23.57 5.79
N GLN A 819 -1.25 -23.73 4.49
CA GLN A 819 -1.77 -24.82 3.65
C GLN A 819 -3.30 -24.86 3.64
N ARG A 820 -3.94 -23.69 3.51
CA ARG A 820 -5.39 -23.49 3.52
C ARG A 820 -5.84 -22.86 2.22
N GLY A 821 -7.08 -23.06 1.80
CA GLY A 821 -7.56 -22.43 0.58
C GLY A 821 -8.94 -22.88 0.18
N PHE A 822 -9.42 -22.37 -0.95
CA PHE A 822 -10.68 -22.81 -1.52
C PHE A 822 -10.73 -22.67 -3.04
N VAL A 823 -11.67 -23.41 -3.62
CA VAL A 823 -12.18 -23.23 -4.98
C VAL A 823 -13.67 -22.91 -4.88
N LEU A 824 -14.12 -21.87 -5.57
CA LEU A 824 -15.52 -21.45 -5.67
C LEU A 824 -15.89 -21.30 -7.14
N LEU A 825 -16.90 -22.04 -7.60
CA LEU A 825 -17.39 -22.02 -8.98
C LEU A 825 -18.88 -21.72 -8.99
N THR A 826 -19.33 -20.81 -9.86
CA THR A 826 -20.76 -20.55 -10.11
C THR A 826 -21.07 -20.57 -11.60
N ASN A 827 -22.36 -20.60 -11.93
CA ASN A 827 -22.85 -20.55 -13.32
C ASN A 827 -23.73 -19.31 -13.60
N ALA A 828 -23.51 -18.23 -12.87
CA ALA A 828 -24.16 -16.95 -13.09
C ALA A 828 -23.16 -15.81 -12.98
N ASP A 829 -23.44 -14.71 -13.68
CA ASP A 829 -22.63 -13.50 -13.63
C ASP A 829 -23.07 -12.48 -12.57
N SER A 830 -22.27 -11.42 -12.49
CA SER A 830 -22.43 -10.22 -11.67
C SER A 830 -23.36 -9.19 -12.32
N GLY A 831 -24.25 -9.60 -13.25
CA GLY A 831 -25.06 -8.69 -14.07
C GLY A 831 -26.00 -7.74 -13.30
N ASN A 832 -26.06 -7.86 -11.97
CA ASN A 832 -26.65 -6.87 -11.08
C ASN A 832 -25.99 -6.83 -9.70
N ASP A 833 -26.19 -5.72 -8.99
CA ASP A 833 -25.58 -5.44 -7.68
C ASP A 833 -25.92 -6.50 -6.63
N THR A 834 -27.10 -7.11 -6.70
CA THR A 834 -27.53 -8.12 -5.71
C THR A 834 -26.80 -9.45 -5.91
N SER A 835 -26.66 -9.92 -7.15
CA SER A 835 -25.90 -11.11 -7.52
C SER A 835 -24.42 -10.91 -7.22
N ALA A 836 -23.86 -9.75 -7.60
CA ALA A 836 -22.48 -9.39 -7.32
C ALA A 836 -22.18 -9.40 -5.80
N GLN A 837 -22.98 -8.67 -5.01
CA GLN A 837 -22.82 -8.64 -3.55
C GLN A 837 -22.98 -10.04 -2.92
N ALA A 838 -23.96 -10.83 -3.37
CA ALA A 838 -24.16 -12.18 -2.87
C ALA A 838 -22.99 -13.10 -3.20
N TYR A 839 -22.38 -12.97 -4.39
CA TYR A 839 -21.18 -13.69 -4.76
C TYR A 839 -20.00 -13.33 -3.84
N ASP A 840 -19.78 -12.04 -3.60
CA ASP A 840 -18.73 -11.56 -2.69
C ASP A 840 -18.96 -12.10 -1.27
N ASP A 841 -20.20 -12.04 -0.77
CA ASP A 841 -20.57 -12.57 0.54
C ASP A 841 -20.34 -14.09 0.62
N ILE A 842 -20.61 -14.85 -0.47
CA ILE A 842 -20.30 -16.28 -0.56
C ILE A 842 -18.80 -16.50 -0.51
N ALA A 843 -18.02 -15.74 -1.27
CA ALA A 843 -16.56 -15.83 -1.26
C ALA A 843 -16.00 -15.58 0.15
N GLN A 844 -16.50 -14.57 0.86
CA GLN A 844 -16.13 -14.30 2.25
C GLN A 844 -16.50 -15.45 3.20
N LEU A 845 -17.70 -15.99 3.05
CA LEU A 845 -18.16 -17.12 3.85
C LEU A 845 -17.28 -18.36 3.63
N VAL A 846 -16.93 -18.65 2.37
CA VAL A 846 -16.07 -19.78 1.98
C VAL A 846 -14.65 -19.59 2.52
N LEU A 847 -14.09 -18.38 2.40
CA LEU A 847 -12.79 -18.03 2.97
C LEU A 847 -12.80 -18.22 4.48
N ALA A 848 -13.78 -17.66 5.18
CA ALA A 848 -13.92 -17.80 6.64
C ALA A 848 -14.03 -19.27 7.07
N PHE A 849 -14.80 -20.07 6.33
CA PHE A 849 -14.92 -21.50 6.59
C PHE A 849 -13.60 -22.26 6.38
N SER A 850 -12.79 -21.87 5.39
CA SER A 850 -11.47 -22.49 5.14
C SER A 850 -10.46 -22.28 6.28
N TYR A 851 -10.60 -21.19 7.04
CA TYR A 851 -9.74 -20.88 8.19
C TYR A 851 -10.23 -21.47 9.52
N GLY A 852 -11.51 -21.88 9.61
CA GLY A 852 -12.09 -22.49 10.81
C GLY A 852 -11.62 -23.92 11.05
N ILE A 853 -11.73 -24.40 12.30
CA ILE A 853 -11.52 -25.82 12.63
C ILE A 853 -12.83 -26.56 12.38
N MET A 854 -12.85 -27.52 11.45
CA MET A 854 -14.05 -28.34 11.24
C MET A 854 -14.32 -29.21 12.48
N LYS A 855 -15.41 -28.94 13.21
CA LYS A 855 -15.74 -29.66 14.45
C LYS A 855 -16.21 -31.10 14.27
N GLU A 856 -16.48 -31.57 13.05
CA GLU A 856 -16.83 -32.97 12.80
C GLU A 856 -16.28 -33.45 11.44
N PRO A 857 -15.63 -34.63 11.36
CA PRO A 857 -15.37 -35.27 10.09
C PRO A 857 -16.71 -35.67 9.45
N HIS A 858 -16.95 -35.26 8.21
CA HIS A 858 -18.06 -35.79 7.43
C HIS A 858 -17.86 -37.30 7.24
N THR A 859 -18.67 -38.12 7.91
CA THR A 859 -18.90 -39.50 7.47
C THR A 859 -19.80 -39.43 6.25
N ALA A 860 -19.27 -39.74 5.07
CA ALA A 860 -20.04 -39.81 3.82
C ALA A 860 -21.20 -40.83 3.92
N PRO A 861 -22.38 -40.55 3.33
CA PRO A 861 -23.26 -41.58 2.82
C PRO A 861 -22.75 -42.16 1.49
#